data_AF-A0A926SXI2-F1
#
_entry.id   AF-A0A926SXI2-F1
#
_cell.length_a   1.000
_cell.length_b   1.000
_cell.length_c   1.000
_cell.angle_alpha   90.00
_cell.angle_beta   90.00
_cell.angle_gamma   90.00
#
_symmetry.space_group_name_H-M   'P 1'
#
loop_
_entity.id
_entity.type
_entity.pdbx_description
1 polymer ?
#
loop_
_entity_poly.entity_id
_entity_poly.type
_entity_poly.pdbx_seq_one_letter_code
_entity_poly.pdbx_strand_id
1 'polypeptide(L)'
;MATQQQLSEIFSQYFDAGERFNTITEARQKASNVLGYRIEAGTPAAKEVEESIELGLVLAARAAIAATDDPILAYEKCLDLYDRQPVLNTRTSTSVLQQAYSTPIPIAFLAGKLARIDSTTSVYEPSAGNGALLVSADPKKVIANELNPDRAAALRSAGYHVTQKDATVFFPNVPPVDRVICNPPFNSLKDELGQPRMFHKGKLYTSQIDHAIALKALDLLKADGKAVLILGGKLGDEASRADRYNTQLTRGFYRWLYYDAGYKVTDHFSIDGNLYRKQGASFPIDVILIEGKGETELKLPAVSVPRQYSSFESLKEVIYATIQRNSHINPNARTPVQLISSGDALDTRASKYVSRRYGDVVDNGASTAAIEPDRESREVFVPADEAIGVVDRRSDRGLASRVRTPGGEGRGSTNRSGNISLPTDVPESSVPALQSSTDGRALGDGLQGASLYESVSRRARTGVSGNVTEQPERPRKEPETARGYEPHGLAGLDENRSEPAPQRLETSGEAALEEATLDNQVAYVPRSKAFSFGTLSPASALSGLQKVFDKIEARTGMTVDEYVQKRLGEPNEESLFKHYAAEQIDSLALCIYNYEYEHKATLIGHDTGIGKTRIVCGLARYAKERGLVPAIVTADPVLYSDILGVAQLRDDLGWNRNFLIL
;
A
#
# COMPACT_ATOMS: atom_id res chain seq x y z
N MET A 1 -30.71 12.91 5.98
CA MET A 1 -29.51 12.97 6.85
C MET A 1 -28.48 13.82 6.13
N ALA A 2 -27.49 14.39 6.83
CA ALA A 2 -26.37 15.03 6.16
C ALA A 2 -25.57 14.00 5.35
N THR A 3 -25.08 14.38 4.17
CA THR A 3 -24.36 13.49 3.25
C THR A 3 -22.84 13.55 3.48
N GLN A 4 -22.11 12.58 2.95
CA GLN A 4 -20.64 12.59 2.88
C GLN A 4 -20.11 13.91 2.27
N GLN A 5 -20.81 14.45 1.26
CA GLN A 5 -20.51 15.75 0.66
C GLN A 5 -20.62 16.88 1.68
N GLN A 6 -21.74 16.98 2.43
CA GLN A 6 -21.91 18.01 3.46
C GLN A 6 -20.84 17.94 4.55
N LEU A 7 -20.42 16.73 4.95
CA LEU A 7 -19.28 16.57 5.87
C LEU A 7 -17.97 17.07 5.23
N SER A 8 -17.70 16.76 3.98
CA SER A 8 -16.47 17.20 3.29
C SER A 8 -16.39 18.72 3.11
N GLU A 9 -17.51 19.38 2.84
CA GLU A 9 -17.61 20.85 2.78
C GLU A 9 -17.32 21.49 4.14
N ILE A 10 -17.84 20.90 5.23
CA ILE A 10 -17.57 21.34 6.61
C ILE A 10 -16.12 21.08 7.03
N PHE A 11 -15.49 19.98 6.57
CA PHE A 11 -14.07 19.74 6.81
C PHE A 11 -13.17 20.67 6.00
N SER A 12 -13.50 20.98 4.73
CA SER A 12 -12.79 22.02 3.95
C SER A 12 -12.81 23.34 4.72
N GLN A 13 -14.00 23.86 5.04
CA GLN A 13 -14.18 25.12 5.76
C GLN A 13 -13.43 25.15 7.10
N TYR A 14 -13.30 24.00 7.77
CA TYR A 14 -12.53 23.89 9.01
C TYR A 14 -11.02 24.06 8.76
N PHE A 15 -10.44 23.33 7.80
CA PHE A 15 -9.04 23.48 7.45
C PHE A 15 -8.73 24.86 6.85
N ASP A 16 -9.61 25.40 6.02
CA ASP A 16 -9.53 26.75 5.43
C ASP A 16 -9.50 27.85 6.51
N ALA A 17 -10.17 27.64 7.65
CA ALA A 17 -10.25 28.59 8.76
C ALA A 17 -8.99 28.67 9.66
N GLY A 18 -7.98 27.80 9.45
CA GLY A 18 -6.80 27.72 10.32
C GLY A 18 -6.70 26.45 11.17
N GLU A 19 -7.76 25.65 11.21
CA GLU A 19 -7.95 24.63 12.25
C GLU A 19 -7.28 23.27 11.92
N ARG A 20 -7.19 22.40 12.94
CA ARG A 20 -6.53 21.09 12.85
C ARG A 20 -7.22 20.02 13.68
N PHE A 21 -6.95 18.76 13.33
CA PHE A 21 -7.21 17.61 14.20
C PHE A 21 -5.88 16.96 14.59
N ASN A 22 -5.59 16.91 15.88
CA ASN A 22 -4.49 16.14 16.46
C ASN A 22 -4.82 14.64 16.39
N THR A 23 -6.09 14.26 16.46
CA THR A 23 -6.55 12.85 16.44
C THR A 23 -7.80 12.63 15.58
N ILE A 24 -7.95 11.43 15.04
CA ILE A 24 -9.19 10.98 14.37
C ILE A 24 -10.40 10.94 15.32
N THR A 25 -10.20 10.99 16.64
CA THR A 25 -11.28 11.08 17.64
C THR A 25 -11.89 12.47 17.69
N GLU A 26 -11.09 13.53 17.61
CA GLU A 26 -11.59 14.91 17.52
C GLU A 26 -12.42 15.12 16.23
N ALA A 27 -11.93 14.60 15.10
CA ALA A 27 -12.61 14.71 13.82
C ALA A 27 -13.96 13.95 13.80
N ARG A 28 -14.00 12.74 14.37
CA ARG A 28 -15.25 12.00 14.57
C ARG A 28 -16.20 12.69 15.54
N GLN A 29 -15.70 13.33 16.60
CA GLN A 29 -16.56 14.13 17.49
C GLN A 29 -17.15 15.35 16.77
N LYS A 30 -16.37 16.04 15.92
CA LYS A 30 -16.89 17.13 15.07
C LYS A 30 -17.99 16.62 14.13
N ALA A 31 -17.76 15.50 13.45
CA ALA A 31 -18.77 14.87 12.60
C ALA A 31 -20.02 14.45 13.39
N SER A 32 -19.87 13.83 14.57
CA SER A 32 -21.01 13.50 15.45
C SER A 32 -21.86 14.71 15.81
N ASN A 33 -21.23 15.85 16.11
CA ASN A 33 -21.93 17.10 16.40
C ASN A 33 -22.71 17.65 15.18
N VAL A 34 -22.26 17.35 13.95
CA VAL A 34 -22.92 17.73 12.70
C VAL A 34 -24.04 16.76 12.32
N LEU A 35 -23.81 15.45 12.49
CA LEU A 35 -24.77 14.39 12.11
C LEU A 35 -25.88 14.18 13.15
N GLY A 36 -25.67 14.60 14.40
CA GLY A 36 -26.61 14.41 15.50
C GLY A 36 -26.57 13.02 16.15
N TYR A 37 -25.57 12.19 15.85
CA TYR A 37 -25.40 10.85 16.42
C TYR A 37 -23.92 10.49 16.65
N ARG A 38 -23.66 9.52 17.55
CA ARG A 38 -22.30 9.10 17.94
C ARG A 38 -21.65 8.22 16.88
N ILE A 39 -20.42 8.57 16.46
CA ILE A 39 -19.64 7.83 15.46
C ILE A 39 -18.53 7.05 16.18
N GLU A 40 -18.70 5.73 16.31
CA GLU A 40 -17.80 4.86 17.08
C GLU A 40 -16.66 4.29 16.22
N ALA A 41 -15.57 3.83 16.84
CA ALA A 41 -14.43 3.26 16.12
C ALA A 41 -14.81 1.94 15.42
N GLY A 42 -14.16 1.62 14.29
CA GLY A 42 -14.43 0.38 13.55
C GLY A 42 -15.84 0.31 12.94
N THR A 43 -16.51 1.45 12.72
CA THR A 43 -17.83 1.51 12.06
C THR A 43 -17.72 2.03 10.62
N PRO A 44 -18.65 1.69 9.70
CA PRO A 44 -18.71 2.30 8.37
C PRO A 44 -18.77 3.83 8.43
N ALA A 45 -19.58 4.40 9.33
CA ALA A 45 -19.67 5.84 9.55
C ALA A 45 -18.34 6.48 9.99
N ALA A 46 -17.47 5.77 10.71
CA ALA A 46 -16.13 6.25 11.01
C ALA A 46 -15.20 6.28 9.79
N LYS A 47 -15.40 5.36 8.83
CA LYS A 47 -14.68 5.42 7.55
C LYS A 47 -15.24 6.50 6.62
N GLU A 48 -16.55 6.68 6.58
CA GLU A 48 -17.18 7.83 5.89
C GLU A 48 -16.60 9.17 6.37
N VAL A 49 -16.34 9.30 7.68
CA VAL A 49 -15.65 10.48 8.23
C VAL A 49 -14.22 10.62 7.71
N GLU A 50 -13.43 9.56 7.60
CA GLU A 50 -12.10 9.64 6.98
C GLU A 50 -12.17 10.05 5.51
N GLU A 51 -13.04 9.43 4.70
CA GLU A 51 -13.22 9.79 3.28
C GLU A 51 -13.70 11.25 3.12
N SER A 52 -14.59 11.73 3.99
CA SER A 52 -15.01 13.14 4.04
C SER A 52 -13.87 14.09 4.46
N ILE A 53 -12.94 13.67 5.31
CA ILE A 53 -11.74 14.45 5.66
C ILE A 53 -10.80 14.52 4.45
N GLU A 54 -10.56 13.40 3.76
CA GLU A 54 -9.73 13.39 2.55
C GLU A 54 -10.30 14.29 1.44
N LEU A 55 -11.60 14.17 1.15
CA LEU A 55 -12.27 15.03 0.19
C LEU A 55 -12.26 16.50 0.62
N GLY A 56 -12.46 16.78 1.92
CA GLY A 56 -12.34 18.13 2.49
C GLY A 56 -10.94 18.73 2.34
N LEU A 57 -9.88 17.93 2.49
CA LEU A 57 -8.49 18.35 2.24
C LEU A 57 -8.24 18.64 0.75
N VAL A 58 -8.83 17.86 -0.17
CA VAL A 58 -8.74 18.13 -1.62
C VAL A 58 -9.47 19.42 -1.99
N LEU A 59 -10.64 19.68 -1.39
CA LEU A 59 -11.39 20.93 -1.60
C LEU A 59 -10.63 22.15 -1.08
N ALA A 60 -10.15 22.11 0.17
CA ALA A 60 -9.33 23.16 0.77
C ALA A 60 -8.04 23.39 -0.02
N ALA A 61 -7.36 22.32 -0.47
CA ALA A 61 -6.19 22.43 -1.32
C ALA A 61 -6.48 23.16 -2.64
N ARG A 62 -7.57 22.82 -3.33
CA ARG A 62 -7.98 23.52 -4.56
C ARG A 62 -8.22 25.01 -4.33
N ALA A 63 -8.86 25.39 -3.23
CA ALA A 63 -9.06 26.79 -2.86
C ALA A 63 -7.73 27.49 -2.52
N ALA A 64 -6.89 26.86 -1.70
CA ALA A 64 -5.58 27.36 -1.27
C ALA A 64 -4.61 27.61 -2.45
N ILE A 65 -4.62 26.71 -3.44
CA ILE A 65 -3.85 26.83 -4.69
C ILE A 65 -4.43 27.92 -5.58
N ALA A 66 -5.76 27.95 -5.80
CA ALA A 66 -6.39 28.97 -6.64
C ALA A 66 -6.24 30.40 -6.08
N ALA A 67 -5.95 30.53 -4.77
CA ALA A 67 -5.68 31.79 -4.09
C ALA A 67 -4.21 32.26 -4.15
N THR A 68 -3.34 31.68 -4.99
CA THR A 68 -2.01 32.24 -5.26
C THR A 68 -1.37 31.72 -6.56
N ASP A 69 -0.76 32.63 -7.33
CA ASP A 69 0.07 32.28 -8.49
C ASP A 69 1.47 31.78 -8.10
N ASP A 70 1.90 31.94 -6.84
CA ASP A 70 3.20 31.47 -6.37
C ASP A 70 3.14 29.94 -6.10
N PRO A 71 3.84 29.11 -6.90
CA PRO A 71 3.85 27.66 -6.74
C PRO A 71 4.52 27.18 -5.45
N ILE A 72 5.40 27.98 -4.83
CA ILE A 72 6.04 27.65 -3.55
C ILE A 72 5.09 27.93 -2.40
N LEU A 73 4.47 29.11 -2.36
CA LEU A 73 3.45 29.42 -1.37
C LEU A 73 2.24 28.46 -1.46
N ALA A 74 1.86 28.04 -2.67
CA ALA A 74 0.86 27.00 -2.87
C ALA A 74 1.30 25.65 -2.28
N TYR A 75 2.57 25.25 -2.46
CA TYR A 75 3.12 24.03 -1.84
C TYR A 75 3.15 24.12 -0.30
N GLU A 76 3.54 25.27 0.25
CA GLU A 76 3.57 25.50 1.69
C GLU A 76 2.16 25.42 2.31
N LYS A 77 1.13 25.97 1.65
CA LYS A 77 -0.28 25.75 2.04
C LYS A 77 -0.68 24.27 1.95
N CYS A 78 -0.25 23.55 0.91
CA CYS A 78 -0.51 22.10 0.80
C CYS A 78 0.15 21.30 1.94
N LEU A 79 1.32 21.71 2.40
CA LEU A 79 2.04 21.10 3.53
C LEU A 79 1.36 21.43 4.87
N ASP A 80 0.96 22.68 5.08
CA ASP A 80 0.21 23.12 6.25
C ASP A 80 -1.15 22.38 6.37
N LEU A 81 -1.88 22.16 5.26
CA LEU A 81 -3.06 21.28 5.24
C LEU A 81 -2.70 19.83 5.64
N TYR A 82 -1.57 19.29 5.16
CA TYR A 82 -1.09 17.96 5.55
C TYR A 82 -0.68 17.89 7.03
N ASP A 83 -0.17 18.98 7.61
CA ASP A 83 0.18 19.04 9.04
C ASP A 83 -1.07 19.20 9.94
N ARG A 84 -2.15 19.81 9.43
CA ARG A 84 -3.45 19.97 10.12
C ARG A 84 -4.32 18.70 10.13
N GLN A 85 -4.18 17.80 9.16
CA GLN A 85 -4.95 16.55 9.16
C GLN A 85 -4.52 15.58 10.28
N PRO A 86 -5.43 14.74 10.78
CA PRO A 86 -5.08 13.67 11.70
C PRO A 86 -4.39 12.53 10.94
N VAL A 87 -4.02 11.47 11.67
CA VAL A 87 -3.71 10.18 11.04
C VAL A 87 -5.01 9.54 10.55
N LEU A 88 -5.06 9.23 9.26
CA LEU A 88 -6.15 8.58 8.54
C LEU A 88 -5.69 7.14 8.25
N ASN A 89 -5.89 6.26 9.24
CA ASN A 89 -5.39 4.87 9.19
C ASN A 89 -6.44 3.83 9.56
N THR A 90 -7.74 4.18 9.54
CA THR A 90 -8.82 3.18 9.66
C THR A 90 -8.80 2.29 8.42
N ARG A 91 -8.35 1.06 8.63
CA ARG A 91 -8.23 0.03 7.60
C ARG A 91 -9.57 -0.69 7.42
N THR A 92 -10.00 -0.77 6.17
CA THR A 92 -11.03 -1.70 5.74
C THR A 92 -10.37 -2.87 5.01
N SER A 93 -11.01 -4.04 5.03
CA SER A 93 -10.55 -5.18 4.24
C SER A 93 -10.42 -4.79 2.76
N THR A 94 -11.35 -3.99 2.23
CA THR A 94 -11.29 -3.46 0.85
C THR A 94 -10.08 -2.54 0.60
N SER A 95 -9.79 -1.57 1.48
CA SER A 95 -8.66 -0.64 1.28
C SER A 95 -7.29 -1.32 1.43
N VAL A 96 -7.17 -2.33 2.31
CA VAL A 96 -5.95 -3.13 2.45
C VAL A 96 -5.81 -4.15 1.32
N LEU A 97 -6.88 -4.85 0.92
CA LEU A 97 -6.89 -5.74 -0.25
C LEU A 97 -6.59 -4.98 -1.55
N GLN A 98 -6.98 -3.72 -1.65
CA GLN A 98 -6.69 -2.86 -2.81
C GLN A 98 -5.37 -2.08 -2.68
N GLN A 99 -4.77 -1.96 -1.49
CA GLN A 99 -3.61 -1.08 -1.21
C GLN A 99 -3.83 0.38 -1.67
N ALA A 100 -5.08 0.83 -1.67
CA ALA A 100 -5.52 2.10 -2.23
C ALA A 100 -5.44 3.22 -1.16
N TYR A 101 -4.21 3.63 -0.83
CA TYR A 101 -3.93 4.72 0.10
C TYR A 101 -3.92 6.08 -0.62
N SER A 102 -4.59 7.09 -0.07
CA SER A 102 -4.72 8.39 -0.73
C SER A 102 -3.44 9.22 -0.72
N THR A 103 -3.06 9.72 -1.91
CA THR A 103 -1.89 10.57 -2.12
C THR A 103 -1.94 11.84 -1.24
N PRO A 104 -0.93 12.13 -0.42
CA PRO A 104 -0.87 13.37 0.35
C PRO A 104 -0.89 14.60 -0.56
N ILE A 105 -1.60 15.64 -0.14
CA ILE A 105 -1.74 16.88 -0.90
C ILE A 105 -0.39 17.49 -1.37
N PRO A 106 0.69 17.54 -0.55
CA PRO A 106 1.99 18.08 -1.01
C PRO A 106 2.60 17.26 -2.15
N ILE A 107 2.54 15.94 -2.08
CA ILE A 107 3.07 15.03 -3.11
C ILE A 107 2.21 15.09 -4.36
N ALA A 108 0.89 15.20 -4.19
CA ALA A 108 -0.04 15.32 -5.30
C ALA A 108 0.12 16.66 -6.06
N PHE A 109 0.31 17.77 -5.34
CA PHE A 109 0.64 19.07 -5.92
C PHE A 109 1.99 19.05 -6.66
N LEU A 110 3.03 18.48 -6.03
CA LEU A 110 4.34 18.27 -6.65
C LEU A 110 4.19 17.51 -7.98
N ALA A 111 3.50 16.37 -7.97
CA ALA A 111 3.27 15.55 -9.17
C ALA A 111 2.53 16.33 -10.26
N GLY A 112 1.50 17.11 -9.90
CA GLY A 112 0.78 18.00 -10.82
C GLY A 112 1.66 19.09 -11.45
N LYS A 113 2.56 19.71 -10.68
CA LYS A 113 3.52 20.71 -11.19
C LYS A 113 4.61 20.08 -12.05
N LEU A 114 5.09 18.88 -11.71
CA LEU A 114 6.06 18.12 -12.52
C LEU A 114 5.46 17.67 -13.86
N ALA A 115 4.20 17.24 -13.87
CA ALA A 115 3.45 16.98 -15.09
C ALA A 115 3.18 18.26 -15.92
N ARG A 116 3.30 19.44 -15.31
CA ARG A 116 2.90 20.75 -15.86
C ARG A 116 1.39 20.79 -16.18
N ILE A 117 0.57 20.38 -15.20
CA ILE A 117 -0.90 20.50 -15.23
C ILE A 117 -1.30 21.94 -14.86
N ASP A 118 -2.24 22.48 -15.62
CA ASP A 118 -2.87 23.78 -15.42
C ASP A 118 -4.31 23.79 -15.95
N SER A 119 -5.02 24.93 -15.84
CA SER A 119 -6.39 25.10 -16.31
C SER A 119 -6.56 25.11 -17.83
N THR A 120 -5.47 25.12 -18.61
CA THR A 120 -5.51 24.99 -20.08
C THR A 120 -5.49 23.53 -20.52
N THR A 121 -4.70 22.69 -19.86
CA THR A 121 -4.41 21.29 -20.23
C THR A 121 -5.59 20.32 -20.16
N SER A 122 -5.66 19.36 -21.08
CA SER A 122 -6.45 18.13 -20.94
C SER A 122 -5.67 17.05 -20.19
N VAL A 123 -6.34 16.34 -19.28
CA VAL A 123 -5.72 15.41 -18.33
C VAL A 123 -6.46 14.08 -18.30
N TYR A 124 -5.73 12.96 -18.20
CA TYR A 124 -6.29 11.66 -17.81
C TYR A 124 -5.68 11.17 -16.50
N GLU A 125 -6.54 10.71 -15.60
CA GLU A 125 -6.19 10.01 -14.36
C GLU A 125 -7.01 8.70 -14.30
N PRO A 126 -6.38 7.50 -14.20
CA PRO A 126 -7.04 6.20 -14.33
C PRO A 126 -7.58 5.57 -13.03
N SER A 127 -7.32 6.19 -11.87
CA SER A 127 -7.41 5.66 -10.50
C SER A 127 -7.64 6.78 -9.46
N ALA A 128 -8.65 7.64 -9.70
CA ALA A 128 -8.60 9.03 -9.21
C ALA A 128 -8.83 9.24 -7.71
N GLY A 129 -9.43 8.27 -7.00
CA GLY A 129 -9.76 8.39 -5.58
C GLY A 129 -10.59 9.63 -5.29
N ASN A 130 -10.23 10.36 -4.24
CA ASN A 130 -10.85 11.65 -3.88
C ASN A 130 -10.33 12.84 -4.72
N GLY A 131 -9.56 12.61 -5.79
CA GLY A 131 -9.11 13.63 -6.74
C GLY A 131 -7.84 14.41 -6.35
N ALA A 132 -7.02 13.89 -5.43
CA ALA A 132 -5.83 14.59 -4.92
C ALA A 132 -4.82 14.98 -6.02
N LEU A 133 -4.55 14.11 -7.00
CA LEU A 133 -3.65 14.40 -8.12
C LEU A 133 -4.17 15.51 -9.07
N LEU A 134 -5.45 15.88 -8.93
CA LEU A 134 -6.16 16.78 -9.82
C LEU A 134 -6.30 18.20 -9.24
N VAL A 135 -5.70 18.49 -8.07
CA VAL A 135 -5.85 19.79 -7.37
C VAL A 135 -5.43 21.03 -8.16
N SER A 136 -4.57 20.89 -9.19
CA SER A 136 -4.17 21.98 -10.10
C SER A 136 -4.93 22.03 -11.43
N ALA A 137 -5.88 21.13 -11.67
CA ALA A 137 -6.57 21.00 -12.97
C ALA A 137 -7.94 21.70 -13.02
N ASP A 138 -8.37 22.08 -14.23
CA ASP A 138 -9.78 22.38 -14.54
C ASP A 138 -10.56 21.06 -14.66
N PRO A 139 -11.56 20.78 -13.79
CA PRO A 139 -12.32 19.53 -13.82
C PRO A 139 -12.96 19.23 -15.18
N LYS A 140 -13.35 20.27 -15.94
CA LYS A 140 -14.00 20.14 -17.25
C LYS A 140 -13.06 19.65 -18.36
N LYS A 141 -11.76 19.54 -18.08
CA LYS A 141 -10.73 19.04 -19.02
C LYS A 141 -10.08 17.75 -18.54
N VAL A 142 -10.55 17.22 -17.41
CA VAL A 142 -10.02 16.03 -16.77
C VAL A 142 -10.98 14.88 -17.01
N ILE A 143 -10.44 13.80 -17.53
CA ILE A 143 -11.07 12.50 -17.58
C ILE A 143 -10.54 11.73 -16.37
N ALA A 144 -11.45 11.34 -15.47
CA ALA A 144 -11.12 10.60 -14.25
C ALA A 144 -11.77 9.23 -14.31
N ASN A 145 -11.05 8.18 -13.94
CA ASN A 145 -11.63 6.87 -13.71
C ASN A 145 -11.49 6.50 -12.23
N GLU A 146 -12.60 6.18 -11.58
CA GLU A 146 -12.63 5.83 -10.15
C GLU A 146 -13.63 4.70 -9.90
N LEU A 147 -13.21 3.68 -9.16
CA LEU A 147 -13.99 2.44 -9.01
C LEU A 147 -15.02 2.52 -7.86
N ASN A 148 -14.72 3.22 -6.76
CA ASN A 148 -15.68 3.39 -5.67
C ASN A 148 -16.84 4.32 -6.13
N PRO A 149 -18.10 3.97 -5.85
CA PRO A 149 -19.24 4.73 -6.35
C PRO A 149 -19.32 6.15 -5.79
N ASP A 150 -19.00 6.34 -4.52
CA ASP A 150 -19.16 7.59 -3.77
C ASP A 150 -18.08 8.61 -4.13
N ARG A 151 -16.81 8.18 -4.18
CA ARG A 151 -15.69 9.02 -4.66
C ARG A 151 -15.92 9.45 -6.11
N ALA A 152 -16.39 8.53 -6.95
CA ALA A 152 -16.80 8.85 -8.33
C ALA A 152 -18.07 9.72 -8.41
N ALA A 153 -18.94 9.74 -7.41
CA ALA A 153 -20.04 10.70 -7.32
C ALA A 153 -19.55 12.09 -6.91
N ALA A 154 -18.69 12.19 -5.90
CA ALA A 154 -18.05 13.44 -5.48
C ALA A 154 -17.26 14.10 -6.63
N LEU A 155 -16.51 13.31 -7.41
CA LEU A 155 -15.84 13.80 -8.62
C LEU A 155 -16.84 14.33 -9.68
N ARG A 156 -18.01 13.69 -9.87
CA ARG A 156 -19.04 14.24 -10.78
C ARG A 156 -19.62 15.55 -10.25
N SER A 157 -19.90 15.65 -8.94
CA SER A 157 -20.34 16.90 -8.30
C SER A 157 -19.31 18.03 -8.44
N ALA A 158 -18.02 17.71 -8.40
CA ALA A 158 -16.92 18.65 -8.66
C ALA A 158 -16.69 18.97 -10.16
N GLY A 159 -17.49 18.42 -11.07
CA GLY A 159 -17.48 18.74 -12.50
C GLY A 159 -16.48 17.95 -13.36
N TYR A 160 -15.92 16.85 -12.86
CA TYR A 160 -15.02 15.97 -13.61
C TYR A 160 -15.79 15.07 -14.61
N HIS A 161 -15.14 14.67 -15.71
CA HIS A 161 -15.67 13.63 -16.60
C HIS A 161 -15.32 12.23 -16.05
N VAL A 162 -16.23 11.65 -15.27
CA VAL A 162 -15.95 10.43 -14.47
C VAL A 162 -16.48 9.13 -15.08
N THR A 163 -15.59 8.16 -15.26
CA THR A 163 -15.92 6.75 -15.53
C THR A 163 -15.76 5.88 -14.28
N GLN A 164 -16.55 4.82 -14.18
CA GLN A 164 -16.48 3.79 -13.13
C GLN A 164 -16.22 2.43 -13.80
N LYS A 165 -14.95 2.08 -13.99
CA LYS A 165 -14.51 0.82 -14.60
C LYS A 165 -13.19 0.34 -13.99
N ASP A 166 -12.94 -0.96 -14.02
CA ASP A 166 -11.63 -1.52 -13.69
C ASP A 166 -10.58 -1.02 -14.70
N ALA A 167 -9.61 -0.24 -14.19
CA ALA A 167 -8.55 0.37 -14.99
C ALA A 167 -7.61 -0.65 -15.66
N THR A 168 -7.54 -1.90 -15.19
CA THR A 168 -6.72 -2.93 -15.83
C THR A 168 -7.29 -3.35 -17.19
N VAL A 169 -8.62 -3.42 -17.32
CA VAL A 169 -9.32 -3.81 -18.55
C VAL A 169 -9.91 -2.64 -19.33
N PHE A 170 -10.25 -1.53 -18.68
CA PHE A 170 -10.79 -0.32 -19.32
C PHE A 170 -9.74 0.52 -20.07
N PHE A 171 -10.18 1.19 -21.13
CA PHE A 171 -9.46 2.29 -21.80
C PHE A 171 -10.51 3.29 -22.30
N PRO A 172 -10.36 4.61 -22.07
CA PRO A 172 -11.35 5.59 -22.50
C PRO A 172 -11.26 5.80 -24.02
N ASN A 173 -12.41 5.68 -24.71
CA ASN A 173 -12.51 5.94 -26.15
C ASN A 173 -12.63 7.44 -26.42
N VAL A 174 -11.51 8.16 -26.32
CA VAL A 174 -11.41 9.62 -26.39
C VAL A 174 -10.12 10.03 -27.13
N PRO A 175 -10.02 11.28 -27.65
CA PRO A 175 -8.77 11.78 -28.21
C PRO A 175 -7.61 11.78 -27.20
N PRO A 176 -6.35 11.62 -27.63
CA PRO A 176 -5.20 11.69 -26.74
C PRO A 176 -5.10 13.02 -25.97
N VAL A 177 -4.68 12.95 -24.72
CA VAL A 177 -4.64 14.05 -23.75
C VAL A 177 -3.25 14.69 -23.63
N ASP A 178 -3.20 15.96 -23.22
CA ASP A 178 -1.95 16.70 -22.99
C ASP A 178 -1.15 16.13 -21.82
N ARG A 179 -1.86 15.55 -20.83
CA ARG A 179 -1.31 15.11 -19.54
C ARG A 179 -1.86 13.77 -19.12
N VAL A 180 -0.99 12.88 -18.65
CA VAL A 180 -1.37 11.67 -17.91
C VAL A 180 -0.73 11.73 -16.53
N ILE A 181 -1.51 11.58 -15.48
CA ILE A 181 -1.02 11.49 -14.11
C ILE A 181 -1.67 10.30 -13.43
N CYS A 182 -0.92 9.54 -12.62
CA CYS A 182 -1.51 8.42 -11.90
C CYS A 182 -0.78 8.09 -10.60
N ASN A 183 -1.53 7.57 -9.63
CA ASN A 183 -1.02 6.82 -8.48
C ASN A 183 -1.90 5.57 -8.29
N PRO A 184 -1.71 4.52 -9.12
CA PRO A 184 -2.54 3.34 -9.05
C PRO A 184 -2.18 2.47 -7.83
N PRO A 185 -3.08 1.56 -7.40
CA PRO A 185 -2.81 0.63 -6.29
C PRO A 185 -1.58 -0.25 -6.56
N PHE A 186 -0.74 -0.52 -5.55
CA PHE A 186 0.54 -1.25 -5.71
C PHE A 186 0.44 -2.79 -5.62
N ASN A 187 -0.74 -3.35 -5.91
CA ASN A 187 -1.01 -4.78 -5.75
C ASN A 187 -0.42 -5.68 -6.84
N SER A 188 -0.39 -6.98 -6.56
CA SER A 188 -0.29 -7.99 -7.62
C SER A 188 -1.62 -8.13 -8.35
N LEU A 189 -1.57 -8.20 -9.68
CA LEU A 189 -2.67 -8.59 -10.54
C LEU A 189 -3.16 -10.00 -10.17
N LYS A 190 -4.48 -10.17 -10.11
CA LYS A 190 -5.15 -11.45 -9.87
C LYS A 190 -6.23 -11.72 -10.91
N ASP A 191 -6.61 -12.98 -11.04
CA ASP A 191 -7.85 -13.38 -11.71
C ASP A 191 -9.02 -13.49 -10.71
N GLU A 192 -10.18 -13.89 -11.22
CA GLU A 192 -11.44 -14.08 -10.47
C GLU A 192 -11.34 -15.18 -9.39
N LEU A 193 -10.33 -16.07 -9.49
CA LEU A 193 -10.01 -17.12 -8.51
C LEU A 193 -8.87 -16.71 -7.56
N GLY A 194 -8.46 -15.44 -7.60
CA GLY A 194 -7.41 -14.86 -6.77
C GLY A 194 -5.98 -15.28 -7.16
N GLN A 195 -5.79 -16.00 -8.27
CA GLN A 195 -4.49 -16.49 -8.73
C GLN A 195 -3.68 -15.39 -9.43
N PRO A 196 -2.33 -15.41 -9.40
CA PRO A 196 -1.51 -14.37 -10.03
C PRO A 196 -1.73 -14.28 -11.55
N ARG A 197 -2.21 -13.12 -12.02
CA ARG A 197 -2.46 -12.85 -13.44
C ARG A 197 -1.30 -12.05 -14.04
N MET A 198 -0.88 -12.38 -15.26
CA MET A 198 0.10 -11.58 -16.01
C MET A 198 -0.61 -10.61 -16.96
N PHE A 199 -0.22 -9.34 -16.91
CA PHE A 199 -0.52 -8.36 -17.95
C PHE A 199 0.59 -8.39 -19.01
N HIS A 200 0.22 -8.29 -20.29
CA HIS A 200 1.14 -8.34 -21.42
C HIS A 200 1.03 -7.09 -22.30
N LYS A 201 2.16 -6.53 -22.72
CA LYS A 201 2.23 -5.42 -23.68
C LYS A 201 3.37 -5.65 -24.67
N GLY A 202 3.04 -6.30 -25.79
CA GLY A 202 4.04 -6.80 -26.74
C GLY A 202 4.93 -7.86 -26.08
N LYS A 203 6.24 -7.59 -25.99
CA LYS A 203 7.21 -8.47 -25.30
C LYS A 203 7.28 -8.24 -23.78
N LEU A 204 6.71 -7.16 -23.26
CA LEU A 204 6.66 -6.92 -21.82
C LEU A 204 5.58 -7.78 -21.17
N TYR A 205 5.89 -8.31 -19.99
CA TYR A 205 4.93 -8.92 -19.08
C TYR A 205 5.18 -8.44 -17.64
N THR A 206 4.11 -8.29 -16.85
CA THR A 206 4.16 -7.85 -15.45
C THR A 206 3.04 -8.48 -14.64
N SER A 207 3.32 -8.82 -13.38
CA SER A 207 2.33 -9.27 -12.39
C SER A 207 1.85 -8.14 -11.46
N GLN A 208 2.33 -6.91 -11.63
CA GLN A 208 1.97 -5.76 -10.78
C GLN A 208 0.89 -4.90 -11.48
N ILE A 209 -0.11 -4.47 -10.71
CA ILE A 209 -1.31 -3.78 -11.22
C ILE A 209 -1.05 -2.30 -11.52
N ASP A 210 -0.17 -1.64 -10.75
CA ASP A 210 0.27 -0.27 -10.98
C ASP A 210 1.00 -0.13 -12.32
N HIS A 211 1.93 -1.04 -12.59
CA HIS A 211 2.59 -1.19 -13.87
C HIS A 211 1.55 -1.31 -15.01
N ALA A 212 0.57 -2.21 -14.89
CA ALA A 212 -0.43 -2.43 -15.94
C ALA A 212 -1.32 -1.20 -16.19
N ILE A 213 -1.79 -0.54 -15.14
CA ILE A 213 -2.64 0.67 -15.24
C ILE A 213 -1.84 1.84 -15.83
N ALA A 214 -0.64 2.11 -15.31
CA ALA A 214 0.21 3.21 -15.77
C ALA A 214 0.63 3.05 -17.24
N LEU A 215 1.06 1.85 -17.65
CA LEU A 215 1.41 1.55 -19.05
C LEU A 215 0.28 1.80 -20.02
N LYS A 216 -0.96 1.64 -19.57
CA LYS A 216 -2.17 1.76 -20.37
C LYS A 216 -2.70 3.19 -20.41
N ALA A 217 -2.62 3.92 -19.29
CA ALA A 217 -2.89 5.35 -19.27
C ALA A 217 -1.95 6.13 -20.21
N LEU A 218 -0.68 5.70 -20.32
CA LEU A 218 0.28 6.24 -21.28
C LEU A 218 -0.08 6.04 -22.77
N ASP A 219 -0.98 5.11 -23.12
CA ASP A 219 -1.47 4.97 -24.51
C ASP A 219 -2.41 6.11 -24.92
N LEU A 220 -2.95 6.85 -23.94
CA LEU A 220 -3.76 8.05 -24.18
C LEU A 220 -2.92 9.34 -24.22
N LEU A 221 -1.60 9.27 -23.99
CA LEU A 221 -0.74 10.46 -23.99
C LEU A 221 -0.46 10.94 -25.43
N LYS A 222 -0.62 12.25 -25.69
CA LYS A 222 -0.14 12.86 -26.95
C LYS A 222 1.36 12.64 -27.16
N ALA A 223 1.82 12.69 -28.41
CA ALA A 223 3.23 12.48 -28.76
C ALA A 223 4.18 13.52 -28.10
N ASP A 224 3.69 14.73 -27.84
CA ASP A 224 4.34 15.84 -27.12
C ASP A 224 3.83 16.02 -25.68
N GLY A 225 2.90 15.16 -25.24
CA GLY A 225 2.27 15.21 -23.92
C GLY A 225 3.26 14.89 -22.79
N LYS A 226 2.91 15.29 -21.56
CA LYS A 226 3.74 15.05 -20.37
C LYS A 226 3.05 14.13 -19.39
N ALA A 227 3.80 13.24 -18.75
CA ALA A 227 3.25 12.35 -17.75
C ALA A 227 4.09 12.28 -16.47
N VAL A 228 3.40 12.05 -15.36
CA VAL A 228 3.99 11.68 -14.07
C VAL A 228 3.33 10.42 -13.56
N LEU A 229 4.12 9.36 -13.37
CA LEU A 229 3.67 8.10 -12.80
C LEU A 229 4.15 8.04 -11.35
N ILE A 230 3.28 7.64 -10.44
CA ILE A 230 3.63 7.21 -9.09
C ILE A 230 3.42 5.70 -9.02
N LEU A 231 4.48 4.94 -8.71
CA LEU A 231 4.52 3.47 -8.70
C LEU A 231 5.12 2.94 -7.40
N GLY A 232 4.97 1.64 -7.14
CA GLY A 232 5.58 0.99 -5.98
C GLY A 232 7.11 1.06 -6.03
N GLY A 233 7.73 1.77 -5.09
CA GLY A 233 9.18 1.95 -4.99
C GLY A 233 9.91 0.71 -4.47
N LYS A 234 11.16 0.86 -4.00
CA LYS A 234 11.97 -0.25 -3.48
C LYS A 234 12.60 0.12 -2.13
N LEU A 235 12.51 -0.81 -1.18
CA LEU A 235 13.06 -0.69 0.18
C LEU A 235 14.55 -1.04 0.26
N GLY A 236 15.22 -0.49 1.27
CA GLY A 236 16.60 -0.78 1.63
C GLY A 236 17.57 0.36 1.30
N ASP A 237 18.87 0.09 1.46
CA ASP A 237 19.95 0.97 1.03
C ASP A 237 20.14 0.95 -0.49
N GLU A 238 21.14 1.67 -1.01
CA GLU A 238 21.39 1.75 -2.46
C GLU A 238 21.63 0.37 -3.09
N ALA A 239 22.42 -0.50 -2.45
CA ALA A 239 22.68 -1.85 -2.92
C ALA A 239 21.42 -2.72 -2.93
N SER A 240 20.68 -2.76 -1.81
CA SER A 240 19.41 -3.49 -1.69
C SER A 240 18.37 -3.03 -2.71
N ARG A 241 18.32 -1.72 -2.98
CA ARG A 241 17.41 -1.14 -3.97
C ARG A 241 17.84 -1.52 -5.39
N ALA A 242 19.13 -1.44 -5.72
CA ALA A 242 19.67 -1.87 -7.01
C ALA A 242 19.28 -3.33 -7.33
N ASP A 243 19.50 -4.25 -6.39
CA ASP A 243 19.14 -5.67 -6.56
C ASP A 243 17.63 -5.88 -6.70
N ARG A 244 16.80 -5.20 -5.89
CA ARG A 244 15.34 -5.27 -6.01
C ARG A 244 14.85 -4.71 -7.36
N TYR A 245 15.50 -3.69 -7.95
CA TYR A 245 15.25 -3.25 -9.33
C TYR A 245 15.78 -4.22 -10.41
N ASN A 246 16.83 -4.99 -10.12
CA ASN A 246 17.49 -5.90 -11.05
C ASN A 246 16.70 -7.22 -11.29
N THR A 247 15.70 -7.49 -10.45
CA THR A 247 14.78 -8.63 -10.60
C THR A 247 14.13 -8.68 -11.99
N GLN A 248 13.92 -9.87 -12.55
CA GLN A 248 13.59 -10.06 -13.97
C GLN A 248 12.37 -9.25 -14.45
N LEU A 249 11.28 -9.27 -13.67
CA LEU A 249 10.04 -8.54 -14.00
C LEU A 249 10.24 -7.02 -13.90
N THR A 250 10.84 -6.54 -12.81
CA THR A 250 11.07 -5.10 -12.58
C THR A 250 12.04 -4.51 -13.59
N ARG A 251 13.15 -5.20 -13.87
CA ARG A 251 14.11 -4.81 -14.91
C ARG A 251 13.49 -4.87 -16.30
N GLY A 252 12.63 -5.85 -16.57
CA GLY A 252 11.87 -5.94 -17.83
C GLY A 252 10.94 -4.75 -18.03
N PHE A 253 10.17 -4.38 -17.00
CA PHE A 253 9.30 -3.19 -17.00
C PHE A 253 10.08 -1.90 -17.25
N TYR A 254 11.13 -1.64 -16.45
CA TYR A 254 11.89 -0.40 -16.59
C TYR A 254 12.65 -0.32 -17.92
N ARG A 255 13.19 -1.44 -18.42
CA ARG A 255 13.78 -1.51 -19.77
C ARG A 255 12.76 -1.17 -20.86
N TRP A 256 11.54 -1.71 -20.75
CA TRP A 256 10.49 -1.42 -21.72
C TRP A 256 10.10 0.05 -21.69
N LEU A 257 9.83 0.59 -20.50
CA LEU A 257 9.39 1.98 -20.31
C LEU A 257 10.43 2.99 -20.81
N TYR A 258 11.71 2.74 -20.52
CA TYR A 258 12.80 3.67 -20.88
C TYR A 258 13.17 3.57 -22.37
N TYR A 259 13.27 2.37 -22.93
CA TYR A 259 13.91 2.16 -24.24
C TYR A 259 13.00 1.53 -25.30
N ASP A 260 12.20 0.50 -24.98
CA ASP A 260 11.38 -0.20 -26.00
C ASP A 260 10.10 0.57 -26.37
N ALA A 261 9.59 1.42 -25.48
CA ALA A 261 8.32 2.14 -25.63
C ALA A 261 8.42 3.48 -26.38
N GLY A 262 9.64 3.96 -26.62
CA GLY A 262 9.92 5.25 -27.25
C GLY A 262 9.40 6.46 -26.48
N TYR A 263 9.18 6.37 -25.17
CA TYR A 263 8.91 7.53 -24.32
C TYR A 263 10.23 8.15 -23.85
N LYS A 264 10.27 9.49 -23.83
CA LYS A 264 11.40 10.23 -23.24
C LYS A 264 11.19 10.33 -21.72
N VAL A 265 11.75 9.40 -20.97
CA VAL A 265 11.81 9.50 -19.50
C VAL A 265 12.92 10.48 -19.12
N THR A 266 12.57 11.56 -18.43
CA THR A 266 13.50 12.67 -18.12
C THR A 266 13.96 12.68 -16.67
N ASP A 267 13.20 12.09 -15.76
CA ASP A 267 13.57 11.96 -14.35
C ASP A 267 12.95 10.72 -13.72
N HIS A 268 13.64 10.16 -12.72
CA HIS A 268 13.16 9.09 -11.86
C HIS A 268 13.80 9.26 -10.48
N PHE A 269 12.96 9.43 -9.45
CA PHE A 269 13.37 9.51 -8.05
C PHE A 269 12.37 8.76 -7.17
N SER A 270 12.78 8.37 -5.97
CA SER A 270 11.89 7.77 -4.98
C SER A 270 11.55 8.77 -3.87
N ILE A 271 10.39 8.60 -3.23
CA ILE A 271 10.02 9.29 -1.99
C ILE A 271 9.95 8.25 -0.87
N ASP A 272 10.53 8.56 0.29
CA ASP A 272 10.42 7.75 1.49
C ASP A 272 8.97 7.73 2.02
N GLY A 273 8.44 6.54 2.33
CA GLY A 273 7.12 6.38 2.92
C GLY A 273 6.97 7.00 4.31
N ASN A 274 8.08 7.35 4.97
CA ASN A 274 8.06 8.13 6.19
C ASN A 274 7.36 9.49 6.04
N LEU A 275 7.41 10.15 4.87
CA LEU A 275 6.73 11.42 4.64
C LEU A 275 5.21 11.32 4.73
N TYR A 276 4.63 10.14 4.42
CA TYR A 276 3.19 9.96 4.25
C TYR A 276 2.53 8.99 5.23
N ARG A 277 3.18 8.73 6.37
CA ARG A 277 2.66 7.88 7.46
C ARG A 277 1.25 8.27 7.96
N LYS A 278 0.84 9.54 7.85
CA LYS A 278 -0.55 9.93 8.19
C LYS A 278 -1.61 9.27 7.30
N GLN A 279 -1.27 8.83 6.09
CA GLN A 279 -2.18 8.14 5.15
C GLN A 279 -2.21 6.62 5.35
N GLY A 280 -1.73 6.11 6.50
CA GLY A 280 -1.77 4.68 6.84
C GLY A 280 -0.69 3.79 6.17
N ALA A 281 0.11 4.34 5.25
CA ALA A 281 1.16 3.65 4.50
C ALA A 281 2.57 4.19 4.83
N SER A 282 3.59 3.35 4.65
CA SER A 282 5.02 3.72 4.82
C SER A 282 5.98 3.02 3.84
N PHE A 283 5.45 2.34 2.82
CA PHE A 283 6.25 1.76 1.74
C PHE A 283 6.63 2.86 0.73
N PRO A 284 7.89 2.97 0.27
CA PRO A 284 8.34 4.04 -0.62
C PRO A 284 7.69 3.98 -2.01
N ILE A 285 7.56 5.14 -2.65
CA ILE A 285 7.03 5.29 -4.02
C ILE A 285 8.11 5.79 -4.97
N ASP A 286 8.03 5.35 -6.22
CA ASP A 286 8.83 5.84 -7.34
C ASP A 286 8.02 6.86 -8.14
N VAL A 287 8.60 8.03 -8.40
CA VAL A 287 8.03 9.10 -9.21
C VAL A 287 8.82 9.21 -10.51
N ILE A 288 8.14 9.03 -11.65
CA ILE A 288 8.75 8.93 -12.97
C ILE A 288 8.18 10.04 -13.88
N LEU A 289 9.05 10.84 -14.47
CA LEU A 289 8.69 11.94 -15.38
C LEU A 289 8.90 11.55 -16.84
N ILE A 290 7.89 11.79 -17.67
CA ILE A 290 7.91 11.52 -19.11
C ILE A 290 7.59 12.81 -19.86
N GLU A 291 8.42 13.16 -20.84
CA GLU A 291 8.23 14.31 -21.73
C GLU A 291 8.05 13.87 -23.19
N GLY A 292 6.90 13.24 -23.46
CA GLY A 292 6.49 12.83 -24.81
C GLY A 292 7.22 11.60 -25.34
N LYS A 293 7.24 11.48 -26.66
CA LYS A 293 8.00 10.48 -27.41
C LYS A 293 9.42 10.97 -27.71
N GLY A 294 10.38 10.07 -27.60
CA GLY A 294 11.81 10.34 -27.78
C GLY A 294 12.68 9.31 -27.05
N GLU A 295 13.99 9.57 -27.02
CA GLU A 295 14.97 8.70 -26.37
C GLU A 295 15.14 9.04 -24.88
N THR A 296 15.35 8.02 -24.04
CA THR A 296 15.66 8.16 -22.62
C THR A 296 17.17 8.09 -22.39
N GLU A 297 17.76 9.18 -21.89
CA GLU A 297 19.18 9.25 -21.52
C GLU A 297 19.48 8.58 -20.16
N LEU A 298 18.45 8.32 -19.34
CA LEU A 298 18.61 7.68 -18.04
C LEU A 298 19.09 6.23 -18.18
N LYS A 299 20.02 5.83 -17.30
CA LYS A 299 20.37 4.43 -17.05
C LYS A 299 19.23 3.74 -16.28
N LEU A 300 19.05 2.43 -16.48
CA LEU A 300 18.07 1.65 -15.73
C LEU A 300 18.27 1.77 -14.20
N PRO A 301 17.20 1.73 -13.39
CA PRO A 301 17.29 1.91 -11.93
C PRO A 301 18.05 0.78 -11.19
N ALA A 302 18.31 -0.35 -11.87
CA ALA A 302 19.21 -1.41 -11.39
C ALA A 302 20.72 -1.11 -11.60
N VAL A 303 21.06 -0.03 -12.32
CA VAL A 303 22.43 0.38 -12.67
C VAL A 303 22.74 1.79 -12.16
N SER A 304 21.73 2.64 -12.05
CA SER A 304 21.80 3.97 -11.43
C SER A 304 20.55 4.13 -10.57
N VAL A 305 20.66 3.83 -9.28
CA VAL A 305 19.51 3.77 -8.37
C VAL A 305 18.83 5.14 -8.29
N PRO A 306 17.48 5.22 -8.31
CA PRO A 306 16.79 6.50 -8.17
C PRO A 306 17.15 7.16 -6.85
N ARG A 307 17.54 8.45 -6.89
CA ARG A 307 17.77 9.25 -5.68
C ARG A 307 16.50 9.25 -4.82
N GLN A 308 16.65 9.23 -3.50
CA GLN A 308 15.52 9.16 -2.58
C GLN A 308 15.39 10.46 -1.78
N TYR A 309 14.16 10.99 -1.70
CA TYR A 309 13.82 12.16 -0.91
C TYR A 309 13.14 11.76 0.40
N SER A 310 13.64 12.29 1.52
CA SER A 310 13.25 11.93 2.90
C SER A 310 12.65 13.11 3.71
N SER A 311 12.49 14.30 3.10
CA SER A 311 11.80 15.44 3.74
C SER A 311 11.00 16.27 2.73
N PHE A 312 9.93 16.94 3.19
CA PHE A 312 9.14 17.84 2.34
C PHE A 312 9.96 19.04 1.83
N GLU A 313 10.90 19.59 2.61
CA GLU A 313 11.78 20.66 2.12
C GLU A 313 12.66 20.17 0.95
N SER A 314 13.15 18.93 0.99
CA SER A 314 13.89 18.34 -0.13
C SER A 314 13.02 18.11 -1.39
N LEU A 315 11.69 18.04 -1.24
CA LEU A 315 10.74 18.00 -2.35
C LEU A 315 10.36 19.40 -2.87
N LYS A 316 10.33 20.42 -2.00
CA LYS A 316 10.18 21.85 -2.36
C LYS A 316 11.29 22.29 -3.33
N GLU A 317 12.52 21.85 -3.10
CA GLU A 317 13.65 22.07 -4.02
C GLU A 317 13.42 21.46 -5.42
N VAL A 318 12.67 20.36 -5.53
CA VAL A 318 12.28 19.80 -6.84
C VAL A 318 11.30 20.73 -7.56
N ILE A 319 10.42 21.42 -6.81
CA ILE A 319 9.52 22.44 -7.37
C ILE A 319 10.33 23.66 -7.83
N TYR A 320 11.23 24.19 -7.00
CA TYR A 320 12.15 25.29 -7.38
C TYR A 320 12.93 24.96 -8.66
N ALA A 321 13.58 23.80 -8.72
CA ALA A 321 14.32 23.35 -9.91
C ALA A 321 13.42 23.23 -11.15
N THR A 322 12.18 22.80 -10.99
CA THR A 322 11.19 22.67 -12.08
C THR A 322 10.74 24.04 -12.60
N ILE A 323 10.48 25.01 -11.70
CA ILE A 323 10.15 26.39 -12.07
C ILE A 323 11.30 26.99 -12.88
N GLN A 324 12.54 26.90 -12.37
CA GLN A 324 13.72 27.47 -13.04
C GLN A 324 13.93 26.87 -14.44
N ARG A 325 13.82 25.54 -14.60
CA ARG A 325 13.86 24.87 -15.92
C ARG A 325 12.79 25.39 -16.87
N ASN A 326 11.57 25.65 -16.38
CA ASN A 326 10.47 26.17 -17.19
C ASN A 326 10.70 27.63 -17.63
N SER A 327 11.21 28.49 -16.74
CA SER A 327 11.50 29.89 -17.05
C SER A 327 12.56 30.03 -18.16
N HIS A 328 13.60 29.20 -18.15
CA HIS A 328 14.68 29.24 -19.14
C HIS A 328 14.25 28.77 -20.55
N ILE A 329 13.07 28.18 -20.70
CA ILE A 329 12.50 27.76 -22.01
C ILE A 329 11.76 28.92 -22.71
N ASN A 330 11.54 30.07 -22.05
CA ASN A 330 10.83 31.22 -22.59
C ASN A 330 11.77 32.42 -22.88
N PRO A 331 12.43 32.49 -24.07
CA PRO A 331 13.48 33.47 -24.35
C PRO A 331 13.03 34.94 -24.40
N ASN A 332 11.71 35.21 -24.42
CA ASN A 332 11.16 36.56 -24.52
C ASN A 332 10.89 37.23 -23.16
N ALA A 333 11.02 36.51 -22.04
CA ALA A 333 10.79 37.03 -20.69
C ALA A 333 12.09 37.53 -20.03
N ARG A 334 12.75 38.55 -20.62
CA ARG A 334 13.96 39.16 -20.04
C ARG A 334 13.65 40.21 -18.98
N THR A 335 13.87 39.87 -17.72
CA THR A 335 14.11 40.84 -16.64
C THR A 335 15.50 40.56 -16.05
N PRO A 336 16.44 41.53 -16.02
CA PRO A 336 17.80 41.27 -15.57
C PRO A 336 17.87 41.14 -14.04
N VAL A 337 18.25 39.96 -13.54
CA VAL A 337 18.61 39.77 -12.13
C VAL A 337 20.00 40.36 -11.91
N GLN A 338 20.11 41.42 -11.10
CA GLN A 338 21.41 41.88 -10.61
C GLN A 338 21.93 40.90 -9.56
N LEU A 339 23.15 40.39 -9.76
CA LEU A 339 23.91 39.78 -8.67
C LEU A 339 24.25 40.87 -7.66
N ILE A 340 23.94 40.63 -6.39
CA ILE A 340 24.54 41.37 -5.26
C ILE A 340 25.45 40.40 -4.54
N SER A 341 26.75 40.69 -4.54
CA SER A 341 27.77 39.98 -3.78
C SER A 341 27.85 40.50 -2.34
N SER A 342 28.30 39.62 -1.45
CA SER A 342 28.57 39.80 -0.02
C SER A 342 29.03 41.19 0.46
N GLY A 343 28.49 41.61 1.61
CA GLY A 343 29.17 42.47 2.58
C GLY A 343 28.72 43.92 2.66
N ASP A 344 27.82 44.24 3.61
CA ASP A 344 28.15 45.09 4.78
C ASP A 344 26.95 45.17 5.74
N ALA A 345 27.12 45.81 6.90
CA ALA A 345 26.14 45.85 8.00
C ALA A 345 25.65 47.28 8.32
N LEU A 346 24.49 47.36 9.01
CA LEU A 346 23.79 48.59 9.46
C LEU A 346 23.15 49.38 8.28
N ASP A 347 22.13 50.22 8.47
CA ASP A 347 21.52 50.76 9.70
C ASP A 347 19.96 50.79 9.61
N THR A 348 19.30 50.99 10.75
CA THR A 348 17.84 50.94 10.91
C THR A 348 17.20 52.33 10.81
N ARG A 349 16.21 52.55 9.94
CA ARG A 349 15.32 53.73 10.03
C ARG A 349 13.86 53.42 9.63
N ALA A 350 12.94 54.08 10.34
CA ALA A 350 11.49 53.85 10.32
C ALA A 350 10.80 54.58 9.13
N SER A 351 9.47 54.55 8.89
CA SER A 351 8.36 54.42 9.86
C SER A 351 6.95 54.29 9.21
N LYS A 352 5.94 54.07 10.06
CA LYS A 352 4.47 54.37 9.91
C LYS A 352 3.59 53.53 8.97
N TYR A 353 2.86 52.59 9.58
CA TYR A 353 1.37 52.55 9.67
C TYR A 353 1.06 51.94 11.06
N VAL A 354 0.35 52.53 12.04
CA VAL A 354 -1.03 53.07 12.12
C VAL A 354 -2.10 51.96 11.98
N SER A 355 -2.98 51.66 12.95
CA SER A 355 -3.13 52.01 14.39
C SER A 355 -4.25 51.15 15.05
N ARG A 356 -4.36 51.15 16.40
CA ARG A 356 -5.44 50.61 17.29
C ARG A 356 -5.40 49.11 17.61
N ARG A 357 -5.78 48.63 18.82
CA ARG A 357 -5.95 49.23 20.18
C ARG A 357 -6.04 48.10 21.25
N TYR A 358 -6.04 48.49 22.55
CA TYR A 358 -5.95 47.69 23.78
C TYR A 358 -4.52 47.21 24.09
N GLY A 359 -4.03 47.33 25.34
CA GLY A 359 -4.59 48.01 26.52
C GLY A 359 -3.52 48.20 27.59
N ASP A 360 -3.69 49.17 28.50
CA ASP A 360 -2.67 49.56 29.48
C ASP A 360 -2.35 48.46 30.52
N VAL A 361 -1.10 48.42 30.98
CA VAL A 361 -0.75 48.79 32.37
C VAL A 361 0.78 49.00 32.52
N VAL A 362 1.11 50.06 33.25
CA VAL A 362 2.42 50.50 33.77
C VAL A 362 3.08 49.45 34.71
N ASP A 363 4.37 49.49 35.09
CA ASP A 363 5.24 50.65 35.27
C ASP A 363 6.77 50.35 35.18
N ASN A 364 7.58 51.42 35.28
CA ASN A 364 8.99 51.57 35.71
C ASN A 364 9.85 50.34 36.09
N GLY A 365 11.17 50.30 35.83
CA GLY A 365 12.03 51.31 35.18
C GLY A 365 13.44 51.42 35.80
N ALA A 366 14.47 51.64 34.96
CA ALA A 366 15.88 51.87 35.31
C ALA A 366 16.64 50.68 35.99
N SER A 367 17.98 50.59 35.98
CA SER A 367 19.01 51.44 35.37
C SER A 367 20.24 50.66 34.89
N THR A 368 21.09 51.36 34.13
CA THR A 368 22.53 51.14 33.89
C THR A 368 23.33 50.66 35.14
N ALA A 369 24.52 50.04 35.03
CA ALA A 369 25.58 50.19 34.04
C ALA A 369 26.51 48.95 33.94
N ALA A 370 27.48 48.98 33.01
CA ALA A 370 28.53 47.97 32.86
C ALA A 370 29.87 48.40 33.50
N ILE A 371 30.72 47.43 33.85
CA ILE A 371 32.19 47.48 33.85
C ILE A 371 32.71 46.02 33.97
N GLU A 372 33.81 45.71 33.26
CA GLU A 372 34.50 44.41 33.28
C GLU A 372 35.61 44.37 34.38
N PRO A 373 36.59 43.44 34.35
CA PRO A 373 36.46 42.06 34.80
C PRO A 373 37.49 41.71 35.91
N ASP A 374 37.37 40.55 36.56
CA ASP A 374 38.57 39.90 37.13
C ASP A 374 38.43 38.37 37.31
N ARG A 375 39.56 37.73 37.63
CA ARG A 375 39.76 36.30 37.92
C ARG A 375 39.14 35.91 39.29
N GLU A 376 38.94 34.65 39.67
CA GLU A 376 39.74 33.44 39.38
C GLU A 376 38.93 32.13 39.58
N SER A 377 39.57 30.98 39.41
CA SER A 377 38.99 29.63 39.32
C SER A 377 38.52 29.00 40.65
N ARG A 378 37.46 28.16 40.58
CA ARG A 378 37.22 27.05 41.52
C ARG A 378 36.68 25.80 40.80
N GLU A 379 37.39 24.69 40.94
CA GLU A 379 36.94 23.36 40.53
C GLU A 379 36.25 22.65 41.69
N VAL A 380 35.07 22.06 41.45
CA VAL A 380 34.35 21.13 42.34
C VAL A 380 33.43 20.27 41.45
N PHE A 381 33.26 18.95 41.60
CA PHE A 381 34.09 17.87 42.13
C PHE A 381 33.41 16.57 41.65
N VAL A 382 34.11 15.68 40.94
CA VAL A 382 33.55 14.38 40.51
C VAL A 382 34.21 13.28 41.33
N PRO A 383 33.46 12.50 42.13
CA PRO A 383 34.04 11.41 42.92
C PRO A 383 34.47 10.25 42.01
N ALA A 384 35.57 9.61 42.38
CA ALA A 384 36.12 8.43 41.72
C ALA A 384 36.31 7.28 42.73
N ASP A 385 36.63 6.11 42.18
CA ASP A 385 37.06 4.87 42.84
C ASP A 385 36.08 4.17 43.80
N GLU A 386 35.61 2.99 43.36
CA GLU A 386 36.18 1.75 43.90
C GLU A 386 36.70 0.88 42.74
N ALA A 387 37.76 0.11 42.96
CA ALA A 387 38.62 -0.39 41.88
C ALA A 387 38.90 -1.90 41.94
N ILE A 388 38.87 -2.55 40.77
CA ILE A 388 39.44 -3.88 40.50
C ILE A 388 40.07 -3.82 39.10
N GLY A 389 41.31 -4.27 38.83
CA GLY A 389 42.26 -5.00 39.69
C GLY A 389 42.89 -6.18 38.94
N VAL A 390 43.69 -5.90 37.90
CA VAL A 390 44.11 -6.92 36.90
C VAL A 390 45.62 -7.18 36.93
N VAL A 391 46.08 -8.26 37.60
CA VAL A 391 47.44 -8.83 37.43
C VAL A 391 47.47 -10.37 37.62
N ASP A 392 47.98 -11.07 36.60
CA ASP A 392 48.60 -12.43 36.51
C ASP A 392 48.28 -13.54 37.53
N ARG A 393 47.84 -14.71 37.03
CA ARG A 393 48.51 -16.00 37.35
C ARG A 393 48.47 -17.03 36.20
N ARG A 394 49.67 -17.31 35.67
CA ARG A 394 50.06 -18.23 34.58
C ARG A 394 49.62 -19.71 34.73
N SER A 395 49.48 -20.40 33.57
CA SER A 395 50.38 -21.52 33.20
C SER A 395 50.20 -22.01 31.75
N ASP A 396 51.31 -22.08 30.99
CA ASP A 396 51.78 -23.11 30.02
C ASP A 396 50.80 -23.85 29.06
N ARG A 397 51.08 -24.12 27.76
CA ARG A 397 52.18 -23.92 26.78
C ARG A 397 51.55 -24.03 25.35
N GLY A 398 52.14 -23.58 24.24
CA GLY A 398 53.47 -23.00 23.99
C GLY A 398 53.68 -22.52 22.53
N LEU A 399 54.94 -22.48 22.10
CA LEU A 399 55.48 -21.90 20.85
C LEU A 399 54.89 -22.53 19.54
N ALA A 400 54.97 -21.91 18.35
CA ALA A 400 56.01 -20.99 17.85
C ALA A 400 55.60 -20.02 16.71
N SER A 401 56.41 -18.95 16.56
CA SER A 401 56.91 -18.27 15.32
C SER A 401 56.18 -18.41 13.96
N ARG A 402 56.11 -17.39 13.08
CA ARG A 402 56.82 -16.08 13.05
C ARG A 402 56.11 -15.10 12.09
N VAL A 403 56.24 -13.79 12.34
CA VAL A 403 55.78 -12.70 11.46
C VAL A 403 56.82 -12.39 10.38
N ARG A 404 56.37 -12.06 9.14
CA ARG A 404 56.96 -10.97 8.34
C ARG A 404 56.02 -10.38 7.30
N THR A 405 56.23 -9.09 7.02
CA THR A 405 55.41 -8.16 6.24
C THR A 405 55.97 -7.92 4.82
N PRO A 406 55.22 -7.28 3.90
CA PRO A 406 55.55 -7.26 2.47
C PRO A 406 56.43 -6.08 2.01
N GLY A 407 56.99 -6.26 0.81
CA GLY A 407 57.71 -5.28 -0.01
C GLY A 407 58.45 -6.04 -1.14
N GLY A 408 58.66 -5.49 -2.33
CA GLY A 408 58.27 -4.19 -2.88
C GLY A 408 59.12 -3.89 -4.13
N GLU A 409 58.57 -3.15 -5.10
CA GLU A 409 59.25 -2.77 -6.37
C GLU A 409 59.61 -3.96 -7.31
N GLY A 410 59.81 -3.79 -8.62
CA GLY A 410 59.57 -2.63 -9.49
C GLY A 410 60.27 -2.79 -10.86
N ARG A 411 59.62 -2.34 -11.96
CA ARG A 411 60.06 -2.46 -13.38
C ARG A 411 60.07 -3.92 -13.91
N GLY A 412 59.77 -4.22 -15.18
CA GLY A 412 59.23 -3.40 -16.27
C GLY A 412 59.65 -3.91 -17.67
N SER A 413 58.71 -3.90 -18.62
CA SER A 413 58.89 -3.94 -20.09
C SER A 413 58.88 -5.28 -20.87
N THR A 414 58.57 -5.12 -22.17
CA THR A 414 58.67 -6.03 -23.34
C THR A 414 57.82 -7.31 -23.44
N ASN A 415 56.70 -7.18 -24.18
CA ASN A 415 56.36 -7.90 -25.42
C ASN A 415 56.96 -9.30 -25.69
N ARG A 416 56.10 -10.30 -25.97
CA ARG A 416 55.80 -10.72 -27.37
C ARG A 416 54.63 -11.72 -27.49
N SER A 417 54.13 -11.86 -28.72
CA SER A 417 52.97 -12.69 -29.12
C SER A 417 53.38 -14.05 -29.70
N GLY A 418 52.45 -15.03 -29.69
CA GLY A 418 52.59 -16.38 -30.26
C GLY A 418 51.86 -17.40 -29.38
N ASN A 419 50.60 -17.81 -29.59
CA ASN A 419 49.92 -18.32 -30.79
C ASN A 419 50.45 -19.71 -31.23
N ILE A 420 49.71 -20.80 -30.94
CA ILE A 420 49.48 -21.99 -31.81
C ILE A 420 48.55 -23.06 -31.14
N SER A 421 47.43 -23.34 -31.83
CA SER A 421 46.65 -24.59 -32.02
C SER A 421 46.01 -25.45 -30.90
N LEU A 422 44.88 -26.07 -31.31
CA LEU A 422 44.06 -27.13 -30.68
C LEU A 422 44.57 -28.56 -31.05
N PRO A 423 44.03 -29.66 -30.48
CA PRO A 423 42.78 -30.33 -30.96
C PRO A 423 41.68 -30.44 -29.87
N THR A 424 40.36 -30.32 -30.15
CA THR A 424 39.36 -31.31 -30.66
C THR A 424 39.16 -32.54 -29.76
N ASP A 425 37.94 -32.98 -29.39
CA ASP A 425 36.90 -33.59 -30.25
C ASP A 425 35.46 -33.48 -29.71
N VAL A 426 34.45 -33.61 -30.60
CA VAL A 426 32.99 -33.66 -30.34
C VAL A 426 32.27 -34.49 -31.42
N PRO A 427 31.21 -35.25 -31.08
CA PRO A 427 30.00 -35.35 -31.91
C PRO A 427 28.74 -34.99 -31.07
N GLU A 428 27.72 -34.24 -31.53
CA GLU A 428 26.93 -34.28 -32.78
C GLU A 428 26.10 -35.58 -32.97
N SER A 429 24.92 -35.58 -33.59
CA SER A 429 24.16 -34.53 -34.32
C SER A 429 22.70 -34.43 -33.78
N SER A 430 21.66 -33.82 -34.38
CA SER A 430 21.41 -33.12 -35.67
C SER A 430 20.08 -32.32 -35.58
N VAL A 431 19.86 -31.37 -36.49
CA VAL A 431 18.58 -30.66 -36.77
C VAL A 431 18.36 -30.62 -38.29
N PRO A 432 17.13 -30.47 -38.81
CA PRO A 432 16.93 -29.78 -40.10
C PRO A 432 15.94 -28.60 -40.03
N ALA A 433 16.07 -27.65 -40.96
CA ALA A 433 15.33 -26.37 -40.98
C ALA A 433 15.06 -25.88 -42.42
N LEU A 434 14.73 -24.58 -42.58
CA LEU A 434 14.38 -23.85 -43.81
C LEU A 434 12.92 -24.11 -44.32
N GLN A 435 12.28 -23.22 -45.09
CA GLN A 435 12.77 -22.04 -45.83
C GLN A 435 11.79 -20.84 -45.85
N SER A 436 12.06 -19.81 -46.66
CA SER A 436 11.50 -18.44 -46.58
C SER A 436 10.87 -17.93 -47.89
N SER A 437 9.94 -16.96 -47.82
CA SER A 437 9.55 -16.08 -48.95
C SER A 437 9.05 -14.70 -48.48
N THR A 438 8.96 -13.73 -49.40
CA THR A 438 8.60 -12.31 -49.16
C THR A 438 7.26 -11.90 -49.79
N ASP A 439 7.00 -10.58 -49.85
CA ASP A 439 5.93 -9.87 -50.59
C ASP A 439 4.57 -9.76 -49.84
N GLY A 440 3.72 -8.74 -50.05
CA GLY A 440 3.90 -7.46 -50.77
C GLY A 440 2.59 -6.82 -51.28
N ARG A 441 2.30 -5.55 -50.90
CA ARG A 441 1.08 -4.72 -51.23
C ARG A 441 -0.22 -5.18 -50.50
N ALA A 442 -1.09 -4.36 -49.91
CA ALA A 442 -1.59 -2.96 -50.07
C ALA A 442 -2.95 -2.85 -50.83
N LEU A 443 -3.84 -1.98 -50.32
CA LEU A 443 -5.24 -1.73 -50.73
C LEU A 443 -6.25 -2.86 -50.37
N GLY A 444 -7.54 -2.59 -50.10
CA GLY A 444 -8.26 -1.32 -49.94
C GLY A 444 -9.79 -1.53 -49.94
N ASP A 445 -10.54 -0.71 -49.18
CA ASP A 445 -12.02 -0.74 -48.99
C ASP A 445 -12.63 -2.07 -48.47
N GLY A 446 -13.85 -2.10 -47.90
CA GLY A 446 -14.71 -0.98 -47.48
C GLY A 446 -16.13 -1.42 -47.09
N LEU A 447 -16.84 -0.54 -46.36
CA LEU A 447 -18.29 -0.50 -46.09
C LEU A 447 -18.96 -1.62 -45.24
N GLN A 448 -19.58 -1.16 -44.14
CA GLN A 448 -20.99 -1.37 -43.72
C GLN A 448 -21.64 -2.78 -43.74
N GLY A 449 -22.44 -3.11 -42.72
CA GLY A 449 -23.45 -4.17 -42.91
C GLY A 449 -24.19 -4.73 -41.69
N ALA A 450 -24.89 -3.88 -40.95
CA ALA A 450 -26.00 -4.19 -40.04
C ALA A 450 -26.59 -5.64 -40.00
N SER A 451 -26.47 -6.28 -38.82
CA SER A 451 -27.60 -6.68 -37.96
C SER A 451 -28.45 -7.96 -38.23
N LEU A 452 -28.99 -8.47 -37.11
CA LEU A 452 -30.21 -9.28 -36.90
C LEU A 452 -30.24 -10.81 -37.14
N TYR A 453 -30.69 -11.50 -36.07
CA TYR A 453 -31.55 -12.70 -36.02
C TYR A 453 -30.99 -14.07 -36.48
N GLU A 454 -31.57 -15.23 -36.12
CA GLU A 454 -32.18 -15.67 -34.83
C GLU A 454 -32.45 -17.20 -34.90
N SER A 455 -31.66 -18.01 -34.19
CA SER A 455 -32.07 -19.29 -33.55
C SER A 455 -32.47 -20.56 -34.37
N VAL A 456 -32.42 -21.71 -33.65
CA VAL A 456 -33.02 -23.06 -33.88
C VAL A 456 -33.27 -23.56 -35.32
N SER A 457 -32.76 -24.74 -35.72
CA SER A 457 -33.35 -26.01 -35.24
C SER A 457 -32.52 -27.30 -35.48
N ARG A 458 -32.81 -28.31 -34.64
CA ARG A 458 -32.21 -29.66 -34.59
C ARG A 458 -32.55 -30.55 -35.80
N ARG A 459 -31.63 -31.45 -36.18
CA ARG A 459 -31.92 -32.91 -36.32
C ARG A 459 -30.64 -33.76 -36.31
N ALA A 460 -30.81 -35.09 -36.21
CA ALA A 460 -29.74 -36.07 -35.89
C ALA A 460 -29.81 -37.32 -36.79
N ARG A 461 -28.95 -38.34 -36.49
CA ARG A 461 -28.77 -39.69 -37.13
C ARG A 461 -27.55 -39.75 -38.09
N THR A 462 -26.77 -40.84 -38.24
CA THR A 462 -26.80 -42.22 -37.65
C THR A 462 -25.47 -43.01 -37.82
N GLY A 463 -25.21 -44.00 -36.94
CA GLY A 463 -24.44 -45.24 -37.22
C GLY A 463 -22.94 -45.31 -36.87
N VAL A 464 -22.23 -46.46 -36.87
CA VAL A 464 -22.58 -47.92 -36.89
C VAL A 464 -21.32 -48.77 -36.51
N SER A 465 -21.46 -49.85 -35.69
CA SER A 465 -20.52 -51.00 -35.46
C SER A 465 -19.09 -50.74 -34.86
N GLY A 466 -18.38 -51.66 -34.16
CA GLY A 466 -18.68 -53.01 -33.61
C GLY A 466 -17.45 -53.79 -33.06
N ASN A 467 -17.67 -54.94 -32.37
CA ASN A 467 -16.72 -55.95 -31.80
C ASN A 467 -15.90 -55.53 -30.53
N VAL A 468 -15.84 -56.25 -29.37
CA VAL A 468 -15.53 -57.67 -28.97
C VAL A 468 -14.00 -57.89 -28.82
N THR A 469 -13.40 -58.55 -27.80
CA THR A 469 -13.78 -59.48 -26.68
C THR A 469 -13.55 -58.86 -25.26
N GLU A 470 -13.73 -59.47 -24.06
CA GLU A 470 -13.73 -60.88 -23.57
C GLU A 470 -14.61 -61.09 -22.28
N GLN A 471 -14.72 -62.33 -21.74
CA GLN A 471 -15.60 -62.77 -20.62
C GLN A 471 -14.98 -64.03 -19.90
N PRO A 472 -15.56 -64.65 -18.83
CA PRO A 472 -16.93 -64.65 -18.25
C PRO A 472 -16.93 -64.29 -16.72
N GLU A 473 -17.76 -64.75 -15.74
CA GLU A 473 -18.89 -65.72 -15.61
C GLU A 473 -19.83 -65.32 -14.41
N ARG A 474 -20.44 -66.29 -13.70
CA ARG A 474 -21.59 -66.22 -12.77
C ARG A 474 -21.48 -67.41 -11.74
N PRO A 475 -22.51 -67.94 -11.01
CA PRO A 475 -23.93 -67.55 -10.86
C PRO A 475 -24.65 -67.76 -9.47
N ARG A 476 -25.96 -67.41 -9.44
CA ARG A 476 -27.12 -68.04 -8.73
C ARG A 476 -27.60 -67.62 -7.30
N LYS A 477 -28.87 -67.16 -7.29
CA LYS A 477 -30.07 -67.65 -6.52
C LYS A 477 -30.69 -66.86 -5.34
N GLU A 478 -31.97 -67.19 -5.15
CA GLU A 478 -33.10 -66.66 -4.33
C GLU A 478 -33.08 -67.23 -2.87
N PRO A 479 -34.06 -67.03 -1.92
CA PRO A 479 -35.43 -66.48 -2.07
C PRO A 479 -35.99 -65.61 -0.90
N GLU A 480 -37.31 -65.40 -0.93
CA GLU A 480 -38.16 -64.66 0.03
C GLU A 480 -38.42 -65.38 1.38
N THR A 481 -38.98 -64.65 2.37
CA THR A 481 -40.04 -65.14 3.29
C THR A 481 -40.86 -63.94 3.82
N ALA A 482 -42.08 -64.18 4.33
CA ALA A 482 -43.12 -63.13 4.52
C ALA A 482 -43.86 -63.17 5.88
N ARG A 483 -44.51 -62.04 6.23
CA ARG A 483 -45.68 -61.81 7.14
C ARG A 483 -45.75 -60.29 7.49
N GLY A 484 -46.89 -59.61 7.62
CA GLY A 484 -48.30 -59.97 7.36
C GLY A 484 -49.29 -59.04 8.10
N TYR A 485 -50.55 -58.99 7.64
CA TYR A 485 -51.75 -58.35 8.23
C TYR A 485 -51.95 -56.80 8.15
N GLU A 486 -53.06 -56.42 7.48
CA GLU A 486 -53.90 -55.21 7.71
C GLU A 486 -55.08 -55.62 8.66
N PRO A 487 -56.35 -55.08 8.69
CA PRO A 487 -56.97 -53.89 8.05
C PRO A 487 -58.06 -53.09 8.86
N HIS A 488 -58.64 -52.08 8.19
CA HIS A 488 -60.03 -51.51 8.33
C HIS A 488 -60.41 -50.46 9.41
N GLY A 489 -61.38 -49.59 9.03
CA GLY A 489 -62.21 -48.72 9.90
C GLY A 489 -62.08 -47.21 9.59
N LEU A 490 -62.80 -46.59 8.64
CA LEU A 490 -64.24 -46.24 8.51
C LEU A 490 -64.76 -45.03 9.34
N ALA A 491 -65.12 -43.96 8.60
CA ALA A 491 -66.20 -42.97 8.84
C ALA A 491 -66.18 -42.04 10.09
N GLY A 492 -66.66 -40.79 9.93
CA GLY A 492 -66.98 -39.89 11.06
C GLY A 492 -67.02 -38.39 10.70
N LEU A 493 -68.22 -37.84 10.53
CA LEU A 493 -68.62 -36.48 10.10
C LEU A 493 -68.06 -35.27 10.90
N ASP A 494 -68.31 -34.07 10.33
CA ASP A 494 -68.19 -32.69 10.83
C ASP A 494 -68.32 -32.46 12.37
N GLU A 495 -67.64 -31.48 12.98
CA GLU A 495 -68.04 -30.06 12.88
C GLU A 495 -66.99 -28.98 13.24
N ASN A 496 -67.11 -27.83 12.55
CA ASN A 496 -66.81 -26.44 12.95
C ASN A 496 -65.42 -25.97 13.49
N ARG A 497 -64.74 -25.22 12.60
CA ARG A 497 -64.41 -23.77 12.76
C ARG A 497 -63.18 -23.33 13.59
N SER A 498 -62.09 -22.95 12.88
CA SER A 498 -61.21 -21.80 13.23
C SER A 498 -60.29 -21.34 12.08
N GLU A 499 -60.68 -20.26 11.40
CA GLU A 499 -59.88 -19.24 10.68
C GLU A 499 -58.84 -19.62 9.57
N PRO A 500 -58.47 -18.68 8.65
CA PRO A 500 -57.94 -19.04 7.33
C PRO A 500 -56.41 -18.86 7.16
N ALA A 501 -55.79 -19.82 6.46
CA ALA A 501 -54.46 -19.67 5.87
C ALA A 501 -54.55 -19.64 4.32
N PRO A 502 -53.99 -18.62 3.63
CA PRO A 502 -54.05 -18.55 2.18
C PRO A 502 -53.01 -19.46 1.53
N GLN A 503 -53.46 -20.34 0.63
CA GLN A 503 -52.60 -21.00 -0.35
C GLN A 503 -52.09 -19.98 -1.39
N ARG A 504 -50.84 -20.09 -1.86
CA ARG A 504 -50.58 -20.10 -3.32
C ARG A 504 -49.16 -20.50 -3.77
N LEU A 505 -49.18 -21.45 -4.72
CA LEU A 505 -48.29 -21.64 -5.87
C LEU A 505 -46.80 -22.01 -5.68
N GLU A 506 -46.23 -22.52 -6.77
CA GLU A 506 -44.96 -23.22 -6.85
C GLU A 506 -43.87 -22.43 -7.60
N THR A 507 -42.65 -22.98 -7.60
CA THR A 507 -41.59 -22.77 -8.61
C THR A 507 -41.10 -21.34 -8.90
N SER A 508 -40.03 -20.93 -8.22
CA SER A 508 -38.81 -20.37 -8.83
C SER A 508 -37.77 -20.14 -7.73
N GLY A 509 -36.49 -20.41 -7.97
CA GLY A 509 -35.48 -20.28 -6.90
C GLY A 509 -34.11 -20.94 -7.08
N GLU A 510 -33.80 -21.59 -8.22
CA GLU A 510 -32.46 -22.16 -8.48
C GLU A 510 -31.43 -21.06 -8.89
N ALA A 511 -31.59 -19.86 -8.33
CA ALA A 511 -30.83 -18.65 -8.57
C ALA A 511 -30.75 -17.84 -7.26
N ALA A 512 -30.07 -18.40 -6.25
CA ALA A 512 -29.91 -17.83 -4.91
C ALA A 512 -28.52 -18.14 -4.31
N LEU A 513 -27.50 -18.34 -5.16
CA LEU A 513 -26.11 -18.60 -4.78
C LEU A 513 -25.10 -17.68 -5.51
N GLU A 514 -25.60 -16.63 -6.15
CA GLU A 514 -24.79 -15.52 -6.68
C GLU A 514 -25.09 -14.24 -5.86
N GLU A 515 -24.21 -13.24 -5.95
CA GLU A 515 -24.21 -12.02 -5.12
C GLU A 515 -24.05 -12.20 -3.60
N ALA A 516 -23.14 -13.11 -3.20
CA ALA A 516 -22.43 -12.93 -1.94
C ALA A 516 -21.45 -11.73 -2.05
N THR A 517 -21.96 -10.52 -1.87
CA THR A 517 -21.17 -9.27 -1.97
C THR A 517 -20.02 -9.23 -0.96
N LEU A 518 -18.85 -8.74 -1.39
CA LEU A 518 -17.65 -8.63 -0.53
C LEU A 518 -17.75 -7.56 0.57
N ASP A 519 -18.83 -6.76 0.58
CA ASP A 519 -18.95 -5.55 1.37
C ASP A 519 -19.56 -5.74 2.77
N ASN A 520 -20.01 -6.96 3.12
CA ASN A 520 -20.44 -7.28 4.49
C ASN A 520 -19.25 -7.44 5.46
N GLN A 521 -18.55 -6.33 5.67
CA GLN A 521 -17.57 -6.12 6.73
C GLN A 521 -18.25 -5.53 7.95
N VAL A 522 -17.82 -5.97 9.13
CA VAL A 522 -18.35 -5.55 10.44
C VAL A 522 -17.19 -5.34 11.41
N ALA A 523 -17.42 -4.56 12.46
CA ALA A 523 -16.43 -4.36 13.52
C ALA A 523 -15.97 -5.70 14.09
N TYR A 524 -14.66 -5.91 14.18
CA TYR A 524 -14.11 -7.05 14.92
C TYR A 524 -14.37 -6.84 16.41
N VAL A 525 -15.21 -7.70 16.98
CA VAL A 525 -15.43 -7.76 18.43
C VAL A 525 -14.45 -8.79 18.99
N PRO A 526 -13.37 -8.37 19.67
CA PRO A 526 -12.44 -9.30 20.29
C PRO A 526 -13.09 -10.06 21.45
N ARG A 527 -12.51 -11.21 21.81
CA ARG A 527 -12.84 -11.90 23.07
C ARG A 527 -11.98 -11.39 24.22
N SER A 528 -10.71 -11.09 23.95
CA SER A 528 -9.79 -10.47 24.89
C SER A 528 -10.25 -9.08 25.35
N LYS A 529 -10.02 -8.77 26.64
CA LYS A 529 -10.37 -7.47 27.27
C LYS A 529 -9.31 -6.37 27.11
N ALA A 530 -8.18 -6.67 26.47
CA ALA A 530 -7.10 -5.70 26.25
C ALA A 530 -7.50 -4.51 25.36
N PHE A 531 -6.58 -3.55 25.17
CA PHE A 531 -6.74 -2.49 24.19
C PHE A 531 -6.92 -3.08 22.77
N SER A 532 -7.98 -2.69 22.08
CA SER A 532 -8.28 -3.10 20.70
C SER A 532 -7.89 -2.02 19.70
N PHE A 533 -7.37 -2.43 18.54
CA PHE A 533 -7.11 -1.55 17.41
C PHE A 533 -8.38 -1.12 16.65
N GLY A 534 -9.55 -1.72 16.91
CA GLY A 534 -10.81 -1.38 16.26
C GLY A 534 -10.89 -1.85 14.79
N THR A 535 -10.32 -3.02 14.51
CA THR A 535 -10.25 -3.59 13.14
C THR A 535 -11.60 -4.00 12.57
N LEU A 536 -11.70 -4.14 11.24
CA LEU A 536 -12.84 -4.76 10.57
C LEU A 536 -12.57 -6.23 10.24
N SER A 537 -13.63 -7.03 10.20
CA SER A 537 -13.63 -8.43 9.75
C SER A 537 -14.80 -8.70 8.80
N PRO A 538 -14.68 -9.61 7.82
CA PRO A 538 -15.83 -10.17 7.12
C PRO A 538 -16.81 -10.78 8.12
N ALA A 539 -18.12 -10.54 7.93
CA ALA A 539 -19.17 -11.03 8.83
C ALA A 539 -19.23 -12.56 8.90
N SER A 540 -18.94 -13.23 7.78
CA SER A 540 -18.83 -14.69 7.69
C SER A 540 -17.77 -15.27 8.65
N ALA A 541 -16.63 -14.59 8.79
CA ALA A 541 -15.51 -15.04 9.62
C ALA A 541 -15.77 -14.88 11.13
N LEU A 542 -16.44 -13.80 11.57
CA LEU A 542 -16.72 -13.56 12.99
C LEU A 542 -17.49 -14.71 13.64
N SER A 543 -18.50 -15.24 12.95
CA SER A 543 -19.32 -16.35 13.46
C SER A 543 -18.54 -17.66 13.62
N GLY A 544 -17.39 -17.80 12.94
CA GLY A 544 -16.44 -18.89 13.11
C GLY A 544 -15.49 -18.64 14.28
N LEU A 545 -14.91 -17.44 14.35
CA LEU A 545 -13.94 -17.07 15.39
C LEU A 545 -14.55 -17.11 16.80
N GLN A 546 -15.74 -16.53 17.00
CA GLN A 546 -16.41 -16.57 18.31
C GLN A 546 -16.70 -18.01 18.77
N LYS A 547 -17.13 -18.91 17.87
CA LYS A 547 -17.31 -20.34 18.16
C LYS A 547 -16.00 -21.06 18.49
N VAL A 548 -14.84 -20.57 18.06
CA VAL A 548 -13.54 -21.12 18.47
C VAL A 548 -13.13 -20.57 19.84
N PHE A 549 -13.42 -19.31 20.16
CA PHE A 549 -13.21 -18.79 21.51
C PHE A 549 -14.12 -19.47 22.54
N ASP A 550 -15.41 -19.68 22.23
CA ASP A 550 -16.33 -20.47 23.06
C ASP A 550 -15.79 -21.90 23.30
N LYS A 551 -15.19 -22.52 22.27
CA LYS A 551 -14.52 -23.83 22.38
C LYS A 551 -13.25 -23.77 23.25
N ILE A 552 -12.42 -22.75 23.12
CA ILE A 552 -11.21 -22.54 23.95
C ILE A 552 -11.64 -22.49 25.42
N GLU A 553 -12.62 -21.64 25.75
CA GLU A 553 -13.09 -21.45 27.12
C GLU A 553 -13.73 -22.73 27.68
N ALA A 554 -14.65 -23.36 26.93
CA ALA A 554 -15.30 -24.60 27.33
C ALA A 554 -14.35 -25.82 27.44
N ARG A 555 -13.27 -25.86 26.65
CA ARG A 555 -12.28 -26.96 26.65
C ARG A 555 -11.22 -26.80 27.75
N THR A 556 -10.92 -25.57 28.16
CA THR A 556 -9.78 -25.26 29.05
C THR A 556 -10.22 -24.81 30.45
N GLY A 557 -11.46 -24.37 30.62
CA GLY A 557 -11.97 -23.82 31.88
C GLY A 557 -11.37 -22.46 32.23
N MET A 558 -10.86 -21.73 31.25
CA MET A 558 -10.16 -20.44 31.39
C MET A 558 -10.68 -19.48 30.32
N THR A 559 -10.75 -18.18 30.62
CA THR A 559 -11.03 -17.15 29.60
C THR A 559 -9.91 -17.09 28.55
N VAL A 560 -10.18 -16.49 27.37
CA VAL A 560 -9.15 -16.27 26.33
C VAL A 560 -7.92 -15.53 26.88
N ASP A 561 -8.12 -14.51 27.72
CA ASP A 561 -7.04 -13.73 28.36
C ASP A 561 -6.17 -14.61 29.26
N GLU A 562 -6.79 -15.32 30.22
CA GLU A 562 -6.11 -16.26 31.12
C GLU A 562 -5.40 -17.39 30.37
N TYR A 563 -6.02 -17.89 29.30
CA TYR A 563 -5.48 -18.98 28.49
C TYR A 563 -4.13 -18.55 27.91
N VAL A 564 -4.06 -17.38 27.26
CA VAL A 564 -2.81 -16.85 26.69
C VAL A 564 -1.84 -16.45 27.80
N GLN A 565 -2.28 -15.74 28.84
CA GLN A 565 -1.46 -15.33 29.99
C GLN A 565 -0.68 -16.52 30.59
N LYS A 566 -1.37 -17.65 30.84
CA LYS A 566 -0.78 -18.87 31.41
C LYS A 566 0.13 -19.62 30.44
N ARG A 567 -0.12 -19.56 29.11
CA ARG A 567 0.75 -20.21 28.10
C ARG A 567 1.98 -19.38 27.73
N LEU A 568 1.93 -18.06 27.90
CA LEU A 568 3.09 -17.18 27.73
C LEU A 568 3.96 -17.07 28.99
N GLY A 569 3.48 -17.49 30.17
CA GLY A 569 4.18 -17.20 31.42
C GLY A 569 4.22 -15.68 31.69
N GLU A 570 3.15 -14.96 31.36
CA GLU A 570 2.97 -13.56 31.79
C GLU A 570 2.56 -13.57 33.28
N PRO A 571 3.08 -12.67 34.15
CA PRO A 571 2.77 -12.69 35.58
C PRO A 571 1.27 -12.57 35.93
N ASN A 572 0.51 -11.82 35.11
CA ASN A 572 -0.93 -11.60 35.24
C ASN A 572 -1.52 -11.02 33.94
N GLU A 573 -2.85 -10.88 33.86
CA GLU A 573 -3.54 -10.27 32.72
C GLU A 573 -3.11 -8.81 32.47
N GLU A 574 -2.82 -8.03 33.50
CA GLU A 574 -2.38 -6.64 33.36
C GLU A 574 -1.03 -6.52 32.63
N SER A 575 -0.12 -7.48 32.83
CA SER A 575 1.14 -7.61 32.09
C SER A 575 0.89 -7.99 30.64
N LEU A 576 0.01 -8.99 30.40
CA LEU A 576 -0.40 -9.38 29.05
C LEU A 576 -0.99 -8.18 28.27
N PHE A 577 -1.85 -7.37 28.90
CA PHE A 577 -2.52 -6.23 28.25
C PHE A 577 -1.60 -5.02 28.02
N LYS A 578 -0.48 -4.91 28.75
CA LYS A 578 0.59 -3.94 28.45
C LYS A 578 1.42 -4.38 27.24
N HIS A 579 1.56 -5.68 27.04
CA HIS A 579 2.38 -6.25 25.97
C HIS A 579 1.61 -6.53 24.68
N TYR A 580 0.33 -6.84 24.73
CA TYR A 580 -0.46 -7.27 23.56
C TYR A 580 -1.81 -6.56 23.46
N ALA A 581 -2.20 -6.23 22.23
CA ALA A 581 -3.55 -5.76 21.91
C ALA A 581 -4.54 -6.94 21.82
N ALA A 582 -5.83 -6.65 21.90
CA ALA A 582 -6.87 -7.68 21.96
C ALA A 582 -6.88 -8.60 20.73
N GLU A 583 -6.73 -8.04 19.54
CA GLU A 583 -6.62 -8.82 18.29
C GLU A 583 -5.37 -9.72 18.26
N GLN A 584 -4.32 -9.37 19.00
CA GLN A 584 -3.09 -10.16 19.12
C GLN A 584 -3.27 -11.31 20.12
N ILE A 585 -3.94 -11.07 21.24
CA ILE A 585 -4.26 -12.09 22.25
C ILE A 585 -5.22 -13.13 21.67
N ASP A 586 -6.28 -12.69 20.99
CA ASP A 586 -7.21 -13.57 20.27
C ASP A 586 -6.48 -14.43 19.21
N SER A 587 -5.53 -13.84 18.48
CA SER A 587 -4.66 -14.57 17.53
C SER A 587 -3.81 -15.63 18.21
N LEU A 588 -3.18 -15.28 19.34
CA LEU A 588 -2.34 -16.18 20.13
C LEU A 588 -3.17 -17.34 20.68
N ALA A 589 -4.35 -17.07 21.22
CA ALA A 589 -5.27 -18.09 21.72
C ALA A 589 -5.66 -19.09 20.62
N LEU A 590 -6.05 -18.60 19.44
CA LEU A 590 -6.37 -19.44 18.27
C LEU A 590 -5.17 -20.30 17.82
N CYS A 591 -3.98 -19.73 17.75
CA CYS A 591 -2.77 -20.46 17.32
C CYS A 591 -2.34 -21.52 18.33
N ILE A 592 -2.31 -21.16 19.62
CA ILE A 592 -1.92 -22.07 20.70
C ILE A 592 -2.97 -23.20 20.84
N TYR A 593 -4.27 -22.91 20.73
CA TYR A 593 -5.32 -23.93 20.77
C TYR A 593 -5.27 -24.89 19.58
N ASN A 594 -5.08 -24.38 18.37
CA ASN A 594 -4.98 -25.22 17.18
C ASN A 594 -3.76 -26.14 17.22
N TYR A 595 -2.67 -25.72 17.85
CA TYR A 595 -1.51 -26.57 18.14
C TYR A 595 -1.81 -27.60 19.27
N GLU A 596 -2.33 -27.14 20.42
CA GLU A 596 -2.54 -27.97 21.62
C GLU A 596 -3.59 -29.08 21.44
N TYR A 597 -4.71 -28.80 20.76
CA TYR A 597 -5.89 -29.67 20.79
C TYR A 597 -6.40 -30.15 19.42
N GLU A 598 -6.17 -29.38 18.36
CA GLU A 598 -6.65 -29.70 17.00
C GLU A 598 -5.54 -30.25 16.09
N HIS A 599 -4.27 -30.10 16.50
CA HIS A 599 -3.04 -30.40 15.76
C HIS A 599 -3.00 -29.83 14.33
N LYS A 600 -3.43 -28.56 14.19
CA LYS A 600 -3.52 -27.82 12.92
C LYS A 600 -2.64 -26.58 12.92
N ALA A 601 -2.17 -26.19 11.74
CA ALA A 601 -1.56 -24.88 11.51
C ALA A 601 -2.66 -23.79 11.43
N THR A 602 -2.34 -22.57 11.88
CA THR A 602 -3.22 -21.39 11.77
C THR A 602 -2.67 -20.43 10.73
N LEU A 603 -3.51 -20.00 9.78
CA LEU A 603 -3.21 -18.91 8.86
C LEU A 603 -3.70 -17.58 9.44
N ILE A 604 -2.77 -16.70 9.85
CA ILE A 604 -3.11 -15.36 10.35
C ILE A 604 -3.19 -14.37 9.16
N GLY A 605 -4.40 -14.12 8.67
CA GLY A 605 -4.68 -13.19 7.56
C GLY A 605 -4.69 -11.70 7.93
N HIS A 606 -4.26 -11.32 9.14
CA HIS A 606 -4.42 -9.97 9.67
C HIS A 606 -3.60 -8.92 8.91
N ASP A 607 -4.02 -7.65 8.98
CA ASP A 607 -3.42 -6.53 8.25
C ASP A 607 -1.93 -6.25 8.57
N THR A 608 -1.29 -5.50 7.68
CA THR A 608 0.09 -4.97 7.79
C THR A 608 0.20 -3.79 8.78
N GLY A 609 -0.23 -4.02 10.03
CA GLY A 609 -0.20 -3.02 11.10
C GLY A 609 -0.54 -3.58 12.48
N ILE A 610 -1.28 -4.69 12.54
CA ILE A 610 -1.79 -5.33 13.79
C ILE A 610 -0.68 -6.05 14.58
N GLY A 611 0.60 -5.86 14.23
CA GLY A 611 1.73 -6.45 14.94
C GLY A 611 1.89 -7.96 14.75
N LYS A 612 1.79 -8.47 13.51
CA LYS A 612 2.06 -9.90 13.21
C LYS A 612 3.40 -10.39 13.76
N THR A 613 4.46 -9.56 13.71
CA THR A 613 5.77 -9.81 14.33
C THR A 613 5.65 -10.09 15.83
N ARG A 614 4.84 -9.31 16.56
CA ARG A 614 4.60 -9.47 18.00
C ARG A 614 3.83 -10.77 18.31
N ILE A 615 2.89 -11.17 17.44
CA ILE A 615 2.22 -12.48 17.55
C ILE A 615 3.24 -13.63 17.36
N VAL A 616 4.11 -13.55 16.34
CA VAL A 616 5.17 -14.55 16.11
C VAL A 616 6.13 -14.64 17.30
N CYS A 617 6.53 -13.51 17.89
CA CYS A 617 7.36 -13.51 19.11
C CYS A 617 6.63 -14.07 20.33
N GLY A 618 5.31 -13.85 20.47
CA GLY A 618 4.49 -14.51 21.49
C GLY A 618 4.44 -16.04 21.31
N LEU A 619 4.33 -16.53 20.07
CA LEU A 619 4.42 -17.97 19.77
C LEU A 619 5.83 -18.54 20.04
N ALA A 620 6.89 -17.75 19.82
CA ALA A 620 8.25 -18.13 20.20
C ALA A 620 8.45 -18.20 21.72
N ARG A 621 7.83 -17.30 22.49
CA ARG A 621 7.76 -17.37 23.96
C ARG A 621 7.05 -18.65 24.41
N TYR A 622 5.84 -18.90 23.88
CA TYR A 622 5.08 -20.13 24.15
C TYR A 622 5.90 -21.41 23.89
N ALA A 623 6.63 -21.46 22.77
CA ALA A 623 7.51 -22.59 22.45
C ALA A 623 8.61 -22.76 23.51
N LYS A 624 9.27 -21.66 23.92
CA LYS A 624 10.31 -21.67 24.95
C LYS A 624 9.79 -22.13 26.31
N GLU A 625 8.62 -21.66 26.75
CA GLU A 625 7.96 -22.10 28.00
C GLU A 625 7.62 -23.60 28.00
N ARG A 626 7.65 -24.28 26.84
CA ARG A 626 7.48 -25.73 26.70
C ARG A 626 8.76 -26.50 26.35
N GLY A 627 9.92 -25.84 26.42
CA GLY A 627 11.20 -26.45 26.06
C GLY A 627 11.34 -26.79 24.58
N LEU A 628 10.50 -26.23 23.72
CA LEU A 628 10.56 -26.39 22.27
C LEU A 628 11.52 -25.35 21.68
N VAL A 629 12.21 -25.70 20.59
CA VAL A 629 13.01 -24.75 19.82
C VAL A 629 12.11 -24.05 18.81
N PRO A 630 11.86 -22.73 18.90
CA PRO A 630 11.11 -22.02 17.89
C PRO A 630 11.96 -21.89 16.61
N ALA A 631 11.33 -22.20 15.48
CA ALA A 631 11.86 -21.98 14.13
C ALA A 631 10.97 -20.94 13.43
N ILE A 632 11.57 -19.83 13.00
CA ILE A 632 10.88 -18.76 12.26
C ILE A 632 11.46 -18.73 10.84
N VAL A 633 10.61 -18.81 9.81
CA VAL A 633 11.03 -18.71 8.41
C VAL A 633 10.54 -17.37 7.85
N THR A 634 11.40 -16.59 7.19
CA THR A 634 11.01 -15.30 6.58
C THR A 634 11.43 -15.18 5.12
N ALA A 635 10.57 -14.57 4.30
CA ALA A 635 10.85 -14.28 2.89
C ALA A 635 11.52 -12.91 2.66
N ASP A 636 11.58 -12.02 3.66
CA ASP A 636 12.32 -10.75 3.58
C ASP A 636 13.26 -10.56 4.79
N PRO A 637 14.57 -10.29 4.56
CA PRO A 637 15.52 -9.99 5.63
C PRO A 637 15.16 -8.76 6.47
N VAL A 638 14.35 -7.81 6.01
CA VAL A 638 13.93 -6.65 6.84
C VAL A 638 13.09 -7.11 8.04
N LEU A 639 12.30 -8.18 7.88
CA LEU A 639 11.53 -8.76 8.97
C LEU A 639 12.44 -9.43 10.03
N TYR A 640 13.67 -9.79 9.70
CA TYR A 640 14.67 -10.26 10.67
C TYR A 640 15.03 -9.13 11.66
N SER A 641 15.29 -7.93 11.15
CA SER A 641 15.51 -6.74 11.99
C SER A 641 14.27 -6.32 12.77
N ASP A 642 13.06 -6.48 12.23
CA ASP A 642 11.82 -6.21 12.98
C ASP A 642 11.64 -7.23 14.13
N ILE A 643 11.85 -8.52 13.87
CA ILE A 643 11.80 -9.57 14.90
C ILE A 643 12.81 -9.26 16.01
N LEU A 644 14.07 -8.98 15.66
CA LEU A 644 15.13 -8.68 16.64
C LEU A 644 14.98 -7.30 17.32
N GLY A 645 14.23 -6.39 16.71
CA GLY A 645 14.16 -4.96 17.08
C GLY A 645 13.01 -4.57 18.00
N VAL A 646 12.07 -5.46 18.32
CA VAL A 646 10.97 -5.14 19.27
C VAL A 646 11.52 -5.02 20.69
N ALA A 647 11.84 -3.78 21.09
CA ALA A 647 12.65 -3.39 22.26
C ALA A 647 12.06 -3.64 23.67
N GLN A 648 11.30 -4.72 23.85
CA GLN A 648 10.96 -5.33 25.15
C GLN A 648 11.32 -6.83 25.16
N LEU A 649 11.23 -7.50 24.00
CA LEU A 649 11.32 -8.97 23.89
C LEU A 649 12.75 -9.53 24.02
N ARG A 650 13.80 -8.70 24.00
CA ARG A 650 15.19 -9.16 24.22
C ARG A 650 15.44 -9.62 25.65
N ASP A 651 14.92 -8.89 26.62
CA ASP A 651 15.25 -9.05 28.03
C ASP A 651 14.20 -9.93 28.73
N ASP A 652 12.90 -9.64 28.53
CA ASP A 652 11.78 -10.43 29.08
C ASP A 652 11.76 -11.90 28.60
N LEU A 653 12.34 -12.19 27.43
CA LEU A 653 12.48 -13.56 26.92
C LEU A 653 13.86 -14.18 27.18
N GLY A 654 14.82 -13.44 27.75
CA GLY A 654 16.19 -13.91 27.98
C GLY A 654 16.86 -14.49 26.74
N TRP A 655 17.12 -13.64 25.72
CA TRP A 655 17.57 -14.03 24.36
C TRP A 655 19.03 -14.50 24.22
N ASN A 656 19.56 -15.20 25.22
CA ASN A 656 20.88 -15.84 25.11
C ASN A 656 20.77 -17.32 24.72
N ARG A 657 20.75 -17.55 23.39
CA ARG A 657 20.86 -18.85 22.68
C ARG A 657 19.56 -19.69 22.59
N ASN A 658 19.52 -20.58 21.59
CA ASN A 658 18.49 -21.58 21.30
C ASN A 658 17.19 -21.10 20.60
N PHE A 659 17.32 -20.52 19.41
CA PHE A 659 16.25 -20.47 18.40
C PHE A 659 16.83 -20.56 16.98
N LEU A 660 16.00 -20.91 15.99
CA LEU A 660 16.39 -20.91 14.58
C LEU A 660 15.58 -19.85 13.82
N ILE A 661 16.26 -19.04 13.02
CA ILE A 661 15.63 -18.19 12.00
C ILE A 661 16.25 -18.58 10.66
N LEU A 662 15.39 -18.80 9.65
CA LEU A 662 15.71 -19.39 8.35
C LEU A 662 15.16 -18.51 7.20
#